data_AF-A0A7C6BGE8-F1
#
_entry.id   AF-A0A7C6BGE8-F1
#
_cell.length_a   1.000
_cell.length_b   1.000
_cell.length_c   1.000
_cell.angle_alpha   90.00
_cell.angle_beta   90.00
_cell.angle_gamma   90.00
#
_symmetry.space_group_name_H-M   'P 1'
#
loop_
_entity.id
_entity.type
_entity.pdbx_description
1 polymer ?
#
loop_
_entity_poly.entity_id
_entity_poly.type
_entity_poly.pdbx_seq_one_letter_code
_entity_poly.pdbx_strand_id
1 'polypeptide(L)'
;MKIHLNDGWMFSLGEPDNFTPVSLPHDWQIKDPKAWYQSGVGWYEHKLETPYLTPDKRVFLRFDGVYMNSTLYVNGKQAGEWKYGFTAFEHDITDFLRADEENTLLVKVDACFPSARWYTGAGIYRDVSLIVKDKYHFVTDGIYITTKQTEDGQWTYEVSAEVETGGAPYEVIHTLLHEGEIIPWSPKQPQLYTLRSQLLVNGQVTDTMDTRFGFRSLHFSPDDGFAINGEKMKLNGVCLHQEFSIIGAAVHPDFIKRQILALKRMGVNAIRAAHNPPSAVLMDMADEMGMLVVSEFSDMWQLPKTEYDYARYFDAWHERDVASWIRRDRNRPSVIMWSLGNEIPDTHADYEKGSQVMRALQDLVRAHDPQGQALTTLGSNYMAWENTQKCAEEIGAVGYNYAEFLYNKHHEQFPHWIIYGSETCSTVQSRGIYRFPLRQSVLSDDDMQTSSLGNSTTSWGAKSIDDCIKDDRDTPFSLGQFVWTGQDYLGEPTPYHTKNSYFGMLDTAGFEKDGFYMFQSAWADPKQPVLHLFPYWDFNEGQEIDVRVCSNQHSVALYINDQLVGKQEMGTEITRNWVLPYQKGRLRADAFDKNGQLTASVERFSFGEASQLALTYEHLDELTFVSMTALDDQGLPVENANRLVRVTVKGAALLGLDNGDASDYTPYQHHERRLFSGKLLAVVKPVAGKEWTLEAAFVDEDIPVRRVNLTKEGYHVRANLLPENAVKQPLVWRLTNAAGVDSNIAQMQVDEDGQGVTVIPTGDGEVYVRCGVHNGKEHLDRYAQISYTIEGLGEAALNPFEFISAGLYSFSNVKLTNGNERGVATLRDGESWVCFDNLNFGANTSDELSVWLFPLSHDPFHFEVWDGRPDQGGQILTRHFYDLGMIWNTYQEVRVKLNRALTGTASLCFVFTIKSHIKGFLFHQKTRSFEEIEAGTCEELYGDSFRRDGAHVLDIGNNTTLGFKHFDFGEMGTREITLTYDSENQKNPVQIRFVGEEGVTRVMLSVPQAKEKTTHTFPLDEVVSGKQDVNLVFLPGCKINLYSLRFTQASGQDN
;
A
#
# COMPACT_ATOMS: atom_id res chain seq x y z
N MET A 1 -44.91 0.87 -2.36
CA MET A 1 -44.29 1.88 -3.25
C MET A 1 -42.87 2.15 -2.77
N LYS A 2 -41.87 2.15 -3.67
CA LYS A 2 -40.48 2.54 -3.38
C LYS A 2 -40.16 3.79 -4.20
N ILE A 3 -39.66 4.84 -3.57
CA ILE A 3 -39.25 6.10 -4.20
C ILE A 3 -37.76 6.29 -3.96
N HIS A 4 -36.97 6.45 -5.03
CA HIS A 4 -35.56 6.83 -4.91
C HIS A 4 -35.48 8.28 -4.39
N LEU A 5 -34.68 8.48 -3.34
CA LEU A 5 -34.59 9.75 -2.62
C LEU A 5 -33.15 10.26 -2.62
N ASN A 6 -32.49 10.22 -3.77
CA ASN A 6 -31.09 10.67 -3.90
C ASN A 6 -30.96 12.16 -4.21
N ASP A 7 -32.01 12.77 -4.77
CA ASP A 7 -32.03 14.19 -5.14
C ASP A 7 -32.61 15.07 -4.03
N GLY A 8 -32.20 16.34 -4.01
CA GLY A 8 -32.75 17.36 -3.10
C GLY A 8 -32.11 17.41 -1.71
N TRP A 9 -30.97 16.74 -1.51
CA TRP A 9 -30.22 16.79 -0.26
C TRP A 9 -29.33 18.02 -0.18
N MET A 10 -29.16 18.51 1.05
CA MET A 10 -28.21 19.55 1.41
C MET A 10 -27.19 19.00 2.41
N PHE A 11 -25.95 19.45 2.36
CA PHE A 11 -24.84 18.97 3.18
C PHE A 11 -24.12 20.11 3.90
N SER A 12 -23.78 19.90 5.18
CA SER A 12 -22.91 20.76 5.98
C SER A 12 -21.85 19.91 6.69
N LEU A 13 -20.60 20.37 6.72
CA LEU A 13 -19.50 19.71 7.44
C LEU A 13 -19.19 20.49 8.74
N GLY A 14 -19.09 19.79 9.86
CA GLY A 14 -18.95 20.37 11.20
C GLY A 14 -20.30 20.66 11.84
N GLU A 15 -20.68 21.93 11.90
CA GLU A 15 -21.96 22.37 12.47
C GLU A 15 -23.09 22.34 11.42
N PRO A 16 -24.36 22.11 11.82
CA PRO A 16 -25.50 22.04 10.91
C PRO A 16 -26.07 23.44 10.59
N ASP A 17 -25.24 24.34 10.03
CA ASP A 17 -25.64 25.74 9.76
C ASP A 17 -25.40 26.18 8.30
N ASN A 18 -24.38 25.65 7.61
CA ASN A 18 -23.95 26.09 6.27
C ASN A 18 -24.22 25.04 5.18
N PHE A 19 -25.49 24.71 5.01
CA PHE A 19 -25.94 23.69 4.06
C PHE A 19 -25.73 24.06 2.58
N THR A 20 -25.16 23.13 1.81
CA THR A 20 -24.92 23.24 0.36
C THR A 20 -25.54 22.06 -0.40
N PRO A 21 -26.09 22.27 -1.62
CA PRO A 21 -26.75 21.19 -2.34
C PRO A 21 -25.77 20.09 -2.74
N VAL A 22 -26.17 18.83 -2.55
CA VAL A 22 -25.44 17.63 -2.98
C VAL A 22 -26.40 16.63 -3.60
N SER A 23 -25.90 15.84 -4.56
CA SER A 23 -26.59 14.64 -5.02
C SER A 23 -26.05 13.45 -4.26
N LEU A 24 -26.95 12.54 -3.85
CA LEU A 24 -26.54 11.24 -3.36
C LEU A 24 -26.41 10.24 -4.53
N PRO A 25 -25.52 9.24 -4.42
CA PRO A 25 -24.62 9.02 -3.30
C PRO A 25 -23.47 10.04 -3.21
N HIS A 26 -23.04 10.36 -1.98
CA HIS A 26 -22.06 11.43 -1.70
C HIS A 26 -20.98 10.97 -0.71
N ASP A 27 -19.72 11.17 -1.11
CA ASP A 27 -18.52 11.04 -0.27
C ASP A 27 -17.86 12.42 -0.15
N TRP A 28 -17.84 13.00 1.06
CA TRP A 28 -17.34 14.36 1.24
C TRP A 28 -15.80 14.44 1.26
N GLN A 29 -15.09 13.32 1.46
CA GLN A 29 -13.63 13.34 1.57
C GLN A 29 -12.93 13.37 0.22
N ILE A 30 -13.56 12.86 -0.83
CA ILE A 30 -12.90 12.61 -2.12
C ILE A 30 -12.28 13.86 -2.76
N LYS A 31 -12.82 15.03 -2.45
CA LYS A 31 -12.48 16.32 -3.09
C LYS A 31 -11.01 16.71 -2.95
N ASP A 32 -10.38 16.45 -1.79
CA ASP A 32 -8.99 16.82 -1.54
C ASP A 32 -8.18 15.62 -1.03
N PRO A 33 -7.41 14.97 -1.92
CA PRO A 33 -6.55 13.84 -1.56
C PRO A 33 -5.55 14.10 -0.45
N LYS A 34 -5.17 15.36 -0.18
CA LYS A 34 -4.26 15.71 0.92
C LYS A 34 -4.97 15.81 2.28
N ALA A 35 -6.29 15.91 2.27
CA ALA A 35 -7.14 16.06 3.45
C ALA A 35 -7.93 14.79 3.80
N TRP A 36 -7.70 13.68 3.09
CA TRP A 36 -8.30 12.39 3.44
C TRP A 36 -7.95 11.98 4.87
N TYR A 37 -8.85 11.18 5.44
CA TYR A 37 -8.79 10.68 6.82
C TYR A 37 -8.86 11.77 7.89
N GLN A 38 -9.38 12.96 7.56
CA GLN A 38 -9.75 13.95 8.56
C GLN A 38 -11.08 13.56 9.21
N SER A 39 -11.05 13.33 10.53
CA SER A 39 -12.25 13.11 11.33
C SER A 39 -13.20 14.30 11.26
N GLY A 40 -14.50 14.04 11.17
CA GLY A 40 -15.50 15.09 11.07
C GLY A 40 -16.93 14.58 11.16
N VAL A 41 -17.83 15.51 11.48
CA VAL A 41 -19.28 15.26 11.50
C VAL A 41 -19.91 15.89 10.27
N GLY A 42 -20.54 15.07 9.44
CA GLY A 42 -21.35 15.52 8.30
C GLY A 42 -22.83 15.55 8.64
N TRP A 43 -23.54 16.58 8.17
CA TRP A 43 -24.99 16.72 8.32
C TRP A 43 -25.65 16.76 6.96
N TYR A 44 -26.65 15.93 6.74
CA TYR A 44 -27.45 15.88 5.52
C TYR A 44 -28.89 16.27 5.83
N GLU A 45 -29.41 17.31 5.19
CA GLU A 45 -30.80 17.76 5.33
C GLU A 45 -31.59 17.48 4.05
N HIS A 46 -32.84 17.01 4.18
CA HIS A 46 -33.78 16.87 3.08
C HIS A 46 -35.18 17.33 3.49
N LYS A 47 -35.88 18.00 2.58
CA LYS A 47 -37.29 18.38 2.74
C LYS A 47 -38.18 17.35 2.06
N LEU A 48 -39.00 16.68 2.87
CA LEU A 48 -39.85 15.58 2.44
C LEU A 48 -41.33 16.00 2.47
N GLU A 49 -41.97 15.95 1.32
CA GLU A 49 -43.43 16.00 1.21
C GLU A 49 -44.02 14.58 1.35
N THR A 50 -45.16 14.46 2.05
CA THR A 50 -45.77 13.16 2.37
C THR A 50 -47.24 13.04 1.93
N PRO A 51 -47.59 13.30 0.65
CA PRO A 51 -48.98 13.27 0.18
C PRO A 51 -49.62 11.87 0.25
N TYR A 52 -48.82 10.83 0.46
CA TYR A 52 -49.23 9.43 0.62
C TYR A 52 -49.42 9.02 2.08
N LEU A 53 -49.19 9.91 3.06
CA LEU A 53 -49.30 9.57 4.48
C LEU A 53 -50.78 9.52 4.90
N THR A 54 -51.33 8.30 4.94
CA THR A 54 -52.68 8.02 5.47
C THR A 54 -52.59 7.09 6.68
N PRO A 55 -53.63 7.00 7.54
CA PRO A 55 -53.59 6.18 8.77
C PRO A 55 -53.34 4.67 8.57
N ASP A 56 -53.52 4.17 7.35
CA ASP A 56 -53.33 2.79 6.93
C ASP A 56 -51.98 2.55 6.22
N LYS A 57 -51.11 3.56 6.13
CA LYS A 57 -49.78 3.43 5.54
C LYS A 57 -48.68 3.45 6.60
N ARG A 58 -47.56 2.82 6.24
CA ARG A 58 -46.29 2.87 6.96
C ARG A 58 -45.22 3.40 6.04
N VAL A 59 -44.38 4.28 6.56
CA VAL A 59 -43.34 4.98 5.80
C VAL A 59 -41.99 4.68 6.43
N PHE A 60 -41.12 4.07 5.64
CA PHE A 60 -39.76 3.71 6.04
C PHE A 60 -38.76 4.52 5.22
N LEU A 61 -37.68 4.95 5.85
CA LEU A 61 -36.51 5.50 5.18
C LEU A 61 -35.40 4.44 5.21
N ARG A 62 -35.00 3.97 4.02
CA ARG A 62 -33.96 2.95 3.83
C ARG A 62 -32.69 3.59 3.29
N PHE A 63 -31.57 3.25 3.92
CA PHE A 63 -30.22 3.57 3.46
C PHE A 63 -29.52 2.27 3.06
N ASP A 64 -28.93 2.21 1.87
CA ASP A 64 -28.15 1.04 1.45
C ASP A 64 -26.71 1.05 2.01
N GLY A 65 -26.29 2.16 2.62
CA GLY A 65 -25.06 2.31 3.40
C GLY A 65 -24.70 3.77 3.72
N VAL A 66 -24.23 4.01 4.94
CA VAL A 66 -23.77 5.31 5.42
C VAL A 66 -22.49 5.10 6.22
N TYR A 67 -21.37 5.70 5.79
CA TYR A 67 -20.08 5.55 6.47
C TYR A 67 -19.75 6.80 7.30
N MET A 68 -19.73 6.75 8.63
CA MET A 68 -20.30 5.71 9.49
C MET A 68 -20.92 6.34 10.76
N ASN A 69 -21.40 5.50 11.70
CA ASN A 69 -22.00 5.95 12.97
C ASN A 69 -23.07 7.04 12.75
N SER A 70 -24.12 6.66 12.02
CA SER A 70 -25.17 7.58 11.61
C SER A 70 -26.30 7.71 12.64
N THR A 71 -26.96 8.85 12.66
CA THR A 71 -28.17 9.12 13.45
C THR A 71 -29.18 9.88 12.61
N LEU A 72 -30.41 9.37 12.52
CA LEU A 72 -31.52 9.99 11.80
C LEU A 72 -32.39 10.80 12.75
N TYR A 73 -32.69 12.04 12.36
CA TYR A 73 -33.69 12.90 12.97
C TYR A 73 -34.78 13.22 11.96
N VAL A 74 -36.03 13.19 12.42
CA VAL A 74 -37.21 13.59 11.63
C VAL A 74 -37.97 14.64 12.43
N ASN A 75 -38.15 15.82 11.85
CA ASN A 75 -38.81 16.97 12.49
C ASN A 75 -38.24 17.31 13.89
N GLY A 76 -36.92 17.21 14.02
CA GLY A 76 -36.17 17.52 15.25
C GLY A 76 -36.16 16.40 16.31
N LYS A 77 -36.79 15.25 16.06
CA LYS A 77 -36.78 14.08 16.96
C LYS A 77 -35.91 12.97 16.39
N GLN A 78 -35.10 12.33 17.23
CA GLN A 78 -34.29 11.18 16.82
C GLN A 78 -35.21 9.99 16.48
N ALA A 79 -35.10 9.49 15.25
CA ALA A 79 -35.87 8.36 14.75
C ALA A 79 -35.09 7.04 14.80
N GLY A 80 -33.75 7.09 14.72
CA GLY A 80 -32.92 5.89 14.78
C GLY A 80 -31.43 6.16 14.67
N GLU A 81 -30.64 5.12 14.87
CA GLU A 81 -29.18 5.12 14.68
C GLU A 81 -28.72 3.84 14.00
N TRP A 82 -27.58 3.92 13.31
CA TRP A 82 -26.91 2.77 12.70
C TRP A 82 -25.40 2.95 12.71
N LYS A 83 -24.66 1.96 13.25
CA LYS A 83 -23.23 2.11 13.53
C LYS A 83 -22.32 1.64 12.42
N TYR A 84 -22.60 0.48 11.85
CA TYR A 84 -21.74 -0.11 10.83
C TYR A 84 -21.88 0.62 9.49
N GLY A 85 -20.76 0.75 8.77
CA GLY A 85 -20.69 1.57 7.56
C GLY A 85 -21.22 0.92 6.29
N PHE A 86 -21.43 -0.40 6.27
CA PHE A 86 -21.54 -1.16 5.02
C PHE A 86 -22.82 -1.99 4.85
N THR A 87 -23.59 -2.17 5.91
CA THR A 87 -24.89 -2.84 5.88
C THR A 87 -26.01 -1.86 5.55
N ALA A 88 -27.05 -2.37 4.89
CA ALA A 88 -28.26 -1.59 4.65
C ALA A 88 -29.11 -1.52 5.93
N PHE A 89 -29.89 -0.48 6.09
CA PHE A 89 -30.81 -0.37 7.23
C PHE A 89 -32.03 0.46 6.88
N GLU A 90 -33.11 0.24 7.62
CA GLU A 90 -34.33 1.03 7.50
C GLU A 90 -34.84 1.49 8.87
N HIS A 91 -35.41 2.69 8.90
CA HIS A 91 -36.12 3.22 10.05
C HIS A 91 -37.58 3.46 9.67
N ASP A 92 -38.50 2.97 10.51
CA ASP A 92 -39.89 3.38 10.42
C ASP A 92 -40.02 4.81 10.95
N ILE A 93 -40.37 5.73 10.05
CA ILE A 93 -40.49 7.15 10.36
C ILE A 93 -41.95 7.61 10.44
N THR A 94 -42.92 6.69 10.33
CA THR A 94 -44.35 7.00 10.23
C THR A 94 -44.82 7.94 11.34
N ASP A 95 -44.49 7.64 12.59
CA ASP A 95 -44.95 8.39 13.77
C ASP A 95 -44.20 9.71 13.99
N PHE A 96 -43.17 9.99 13.20
CA PHE A 96 -42.40 11.23 13.24
C PHE A 96 -42.86 12.25 12.19
N LEU A 97 -43.57 11.78 11.17
CA LEU A 97 -44.05 12.59 10.06
C LEU A 97 -45.32 13.37 10.43
N ARG A 98 -45.51 14.50 9.75
CA ARG A 98 -46.70 15.34 9.81
C ARG A 98 -47.38 15.29 8.45
N ALA A 99 -48.63 14.84 8.44
CA ALA A 99 -49.43 14.73 7.23
C ALA A 99 -49.73 16.13 6.66
N ASP A 100 -49.69 16.24 5.33
CA ASP A 100 -49.97 17.47 4.57
C ASP A 100 -49.10 18.70 4.96
N GLU A 101 -47.98 18.47 5.65
CA GLU A 101 -46.96 19.46 5.99
C GLU A 101 -45.59 19.08 5.39
N GLU A 102 -44.71 20.07 5.23
CA GLU A 102 -43.30 19.81 4.90
C GLU A 102 -42.61 19.14 6.10
N ASN A 103 -41.96 18.01 5.86
CA ASN A 103 -41.18 17.28 6.86
C ASN A 103 -39.69 17.53 6.63
N THR A 104 -38.92 17.63 7.71
CA THR A 104 -37.46 17.74 7.62
C THR A 104 -36.80 16.45 8.07
N LEU A 105 -36.02 15.84 7.19
CA LEU A 105 -35.09 14.76 7.49
C LEU A 105 -33.72 15.39 7.75
N LEU A 106 -33.05 14.98 8.82
CA LEU A 106 -31.69 15.38 9.14
C LEU A 106 -30.88 14.15 9.54
N VAL A 107 -29.80 13.87 8.83
CA VAL A 107 -28.91 12.72 9.10
C VAL A 107 -27.57 13.25 9.58
N LYS A 108 -27.17 12.87 10.79
CA LYS A 108 -25.80 13.05 11.31
C LYS A 108 -24.96 11.86 10.89
N VAL A 109 -23.76 12.09 10.38
CA VAL A 109 -22.74 11.08 10.08
C VAL A 109 -21.47 11.46 10.85
N ASP A 110 -21.02 10.58 11.74
CA ASP A 110 -19.89 10.84 12.65
C ASP A 110 -18.70 9.95 12.27
N ALA A 111 -17.83 10.46 11.40
CA ALA A 111 -16.70 9.73 10.86
C ALA A 111 -15.42 10.10 11.61
N CYS A 112 -14.83 9.13 12.32
CA CYS A 112 -13.53 9.26 12.97
C CYS A 112 -12.51 8.37 12.28
N PHE A 113 -11.27 8.84 12.15
CA PHE A 113 -10.17 8.08 11.54
C PHE A 113 -8.97 7.96 12.49
N PRO A 114 -8.17 6.88 12.39
CA PRO A 114 -8.32 5.76 11.45
C PRO A 114 -9.43 4.76 11.86
N SER A 115 -10.35 4.44 10.95
CA SER A 115 -11.46 3.49 11.14
C SER A 115 -11.45 2.27 10.21
N ALA A 116 -10.48 2.19 9.31
CA ALA A 116 -10.24 1.11 8.37
C ALA A 116 -8.79 1.15 7.88
N ARG A 117 -8.32 0.07 7.23
CA ARG A 117 -6.97 -0.02 6.63
C ARG A 117 -6.88 0.60 5.23
N TRP A 118 -8.02 0.79 4.57
CA TRP A 118 -8.17 1.37 3.22
C TRP A 118 -9.03 2.64 3.26
N TYR A 119 -9.18 3.33 2.13
CA TYR A 119 -10.08 4.47 2.01
C TYR A 119 -11.55 4.05 2.04
N THR A 120 -12.32 4.57 2.99
CA THR A 120 -13.75 4.26 3.12
C THR A 120 -14.65 5.34 2.56
N GLY A 121 -14.10 6.53 2.31
CA GLY A 121 -14.86 7.77 2.22
C GLY A 121 -15.57 8.11 3.53
N ALA A 122 -16.42 9.12 3.48
CA ALA A 122 -17.39 9.39 4.53
C ALA A 122 -18.64 10.07 3.99
N GLY A 123 -19.82 9.66 4.47
CA GLY A 123 -21.11 10.17 4.00
C GLY A 123 -22.16 9.12 3.70
N ILE A 124 -23.24 9.57 3.08
CA ILE A 124 -24.29 8.71 2.52
C ILE A 124 -23.84 8.29 1.12
N TYR A 125 -22.95 7.29 1.08
CA TYR A 125 -22.23 6.88 -0.12
C TYR A 125 -22.95 5.78 -0.94
N ARG A 126 -24.12 5.33 -0.49
CA ARG A 126 -25.06 4.48 -1.24
C ARG A 126 -26.45 5.09 -1.28
N ASP A 127 -27.31 4.50 -2.11
CA ASP A 127 -28.66 4.98 -2.36
C ASP A 127 -29.52 5.10 -1.10
N VAL A 128 -30.42 6.08 -1.15
CA VAL A 128 -31.49 6.28 -0.17
C VAL A 128 -32.83 6.07 -0.86
N SER A 129 -33.72 5.34 -0.19
CA SER A 129 -35.07 5.07 -0.69
C SER A 129 -36.10 5.31 0.39
N LEU A 130 -37.21 5.92 0.00
CA LEU A 130 -38.42 5.94 0.81
C LEU A 130 -39.31 4.77 0.42
N ILE A 131 -39.72 3.97 1.40
CA ILE A 131 -40.58 2.81 1.21
C ILE A 131 -41.92 3.06 1.90
N VAL A 132 -42.98 3.17 1.11
CA VAL A 132 -44.36 3.32 1.60
C VAL A 132 -45.06 1.99 1.44
N LYS A 133 -45.46 1.40 2.57
CA LYS A 133 -46.15 0.12 2.65
C LYS A 133 -47.57 0.31 3.19
N ASP A 134 -48.46 -0.60 2.82
CA ASP A 134 -49.74 -0.75 3.49
C ASP A 134 -49.57 -1.24 4.93
N LYS A 135 -50.58 -1.08 5.77
CA LYS A 135 -50.59 -1.62 7.14
C LYS A 135 -50.28 -3.12 7.16
N TYR A 136 -50.75 -3.85 6.14
CA TYR A 136 -50.48 -5.26 5.94
C TYR A 136 -49.52 -5.46 4.77
N HIS A 137 -48.30 -5.88 5.06
CA HIS A 137 -47.21 -5.86 4.09
C HIS A 137 -46.19 -6.98 4.30
N PHE A 138 -45.34 -7.21 3.30
CA PHE A 138 -44.15 -8.04 3.45
C PHE A 138 -43.07 -7.31 4.24
N VAL A 139 -42.48 -8.01 5.21
CA VAL A 139 -41.30 -7.54 5.92
C VAL A 139 -40.18 -7.32 4.90
N THR A 140 -39.41 -6.23 5.06
CA THR A 140 -38.28 -5.94 4.18
C THR A 140 -37.29 -7.09 4.17
N ASP A 141 -36.82 -7.47 2.98
CA ASP A 141 -35.92 -8.60 2.76
C ASP A 141 -36.47 -9.93 3.32
N GLY A 142 -37.80 -10.03 3.46
CA GLY A 142 -38.53 -11.13 4.10
C GLY A 142 -38.95 -12.28 3.16
N ILE A 143 -38.72 -12.16 1.86
CA ILE A 143 -38.89 -13.28 0.91
C ILE A 143 -37.57 -14.03 0.80
N TYR A 144 -37.63 -15.35 0.95
CA TYR A 144 -36.49 -16.23 0.79
C TYR A 144 -36.84 -17.35 -0.18
N ILE A 145 -36.03 -17.47 -1.23
CA ILE A 145 -36.23 -18.40 -2.34
C ILE A 145 -35.02 -19.33 -2.37
N THR A 146 -35.27 -20.63 -2.43
CA THR A 146 -34.22 -21.62 -2.62
C THR A 146 -34.53 -22.49 -3.81
N THR A 147 -33.49 -22.92 -4.54
CA THR A 147 -33.64 -23.77 -5.72
C THR A 147 -32.92 -25.09 -5.53
N LYS A 148 -33.52 -26.19 -5.96
CA LYS A 148 -32.91 -27.53 -5.92
C LYS A 148 -33.14 -28.22 -7.26
N GLN A 149 -32.18 -29.05 -7.66
CA GLN A 149 -32.36 -29.96 -8.77
C GLN A 149 -32.70 -31.35 -8.22
N THR A 150 -33.77 -31.96 -8.74
CA THR A 150 -34.16 -33.32 -8.38
C THR A 150 -33.22 -34.34 -9.03
N GLU A 151 -33.26 -35.61 -8.57
CA GLU A 151 -32.47 -36.70 -9.15
C GLU A 151 -32.76 -36.91 -10.65
N ASP A 152 -34.00 -36.63 -11.08
CA ASP A 152 -34.42 -36.70 -12.50
C ASP A 152 -33.99 -35.48 -13.32
N GLY A 153 -33.23 -34.55 -12.74
CA GLY A 153 -32.69 -33.35 -13.39
C GLY A 153 -33.65 -32.17 -13.47
N GLN A 154 -34.85 -32.25 -12.88
CA GLN A 154 -35.83 -31.16 -12.88
C GLN A 154 -35.52 -30.11 -11.82
N TRP A 155 -35.76 -28.84 -12.13
CA TRP A 155 -35.60 -27.74 -11.17
C TRP A 155 -36.89 -27.49 -10.38
N THR A 156 -36.73 -27.38 -9.06
CA THR A 156 -37.80 -26.96 -8.14
C THR A 156 -37.33 -25.77 -7.32
N TYR A 157 -38.28 -25.02 -6.76
CA TYR A 157 -38.00 -23.93 -5.84
C TYR A 157 -38.93 -23.96 -4.63
N GLU A 158 -38.40 -23.56 -3.47
CA GLU A 158 -39.14 -23.39 -2.21
C GLU A 158 -39.11 -21.91 -1.82
N VAL A 159 -40.20 -21.42 -1.23
CA VAL A 159 -40.34 -20.01 -0.86
C VAL A 159 -40.86 -19.90 0.57
N SER A 160 -40.22 -19.04 1.37
CA SER A 160 -40.78 -18.55 2.63
C SER A 160 -40.96 -17.03 2.57
N ALA A 161 -41.98 -16.54 3.30
CA ALA A 161 -42.36 -15.14 3.31
C ALA A 161 -42.66 -14.68 4.73
N GLU A 162 -42.06 -13.57 5.13
CA GLU A 162 -42.36 -12.87 6.38
C GLU A 162 -43.31 -11.69 6.13
N VAL A 163 -44.38 -11.60 6.92
CA VAL A 163 -45.47 -10.63 6.73
C VAL A 163 -45.87 -9.99 8.06
N GLU A 164 -46.28 -8.72 8.00
CA GLU A 164 -46.94 -8.02 9.09
C GLU A 164 -48.43 -7.94 8.78
N THR A 165 -49.27 -8.57 9.61
CA THR A 165 -50.73 -8.59 9.43
C THR A 165 -51.50 -8.15 10.68
N GLY A 166 -50.82 -7.82 11.78
CA GLY A 166 -51.44 -7.57 13.06
C GLY A 166 -52.33 -8.72 13.55
N GLY A 167 -52.03 -9.96 13.13
CA GLY A 167 -52.82 -11.16 13.43
C GLY A 167 -54.04 -11.39 12.52
N ALA A 168 -54.24 -10.57 11.49
CA ALA A 168 -55.32 -10.79 10.53
C ALA A 168 -55.09 -12.07 9.69
N PRO A 169 -56.14 -12.84 9.36
CA PRO A 169 -56.03 -13.96 8.43
C PRO A 169 -55.53 -13.52 7.07
N TYR A 170 -54.57 -14.26 6.52
CA TYR A 170 -53.91 -13.91 5.26
C TYR A 170 -53.63 -15.14 4.40
N GLU A 171 -53.36 -14.89 3.13
CA GLU A 171 -52.85 -15.84 2.14
C GLU A 171 -51.67 -15.20 1.40
N VAL A 172 -50.66 -15.98 1.06
CA VAL A 172 -49.55 -15.54 0.20
C VAL A 172 -49.55 -16.37 -1.08
N ILE A 173 -49.58 -15.71 -2.22
CA ILE A 173 -49.54 -16.34 -3.54
C ILE A 173 -48.20 -16.02 -4.19
N HIS A 174 -47.47 -17.06 -4.59
CA HIS A 174 -46.21 -16.95 -5.32
C HIS A 174 -46.39 -17.38 -6.77
N THR A 175 -46.05 -16.50 -7.71
CA THR A 175 -46.13 -16.75 -9.16
C THR A 175 -44.76 -16.55 -9.78
N LEU A 176 -44.19 -17.61 -10.35
CA LEU A 176 -42.98 -17.50 -11.17
C LEU A 176 -43.36 -16.84 -12.50
N LEU A 177 -42.77 -15.68 -12.80
CA LEU A 177 -43.04 -14.93 -14.03
C LEU A 177 -42.19 -15.48 -15.19
N HIS A 178 -42.35 -16.76 -15.51
CA HIS A 178 -41.64 -17.46 -16.59
C HIS A 178 -42.50 -18.55 -17.19
N GLU A 179 -42.42 -18.70 -18.50
CA GLU A 179 -43.02 -19.81 -19.26
C GLU A 179 -41.91 -20.57 -19.99
N GLY A 180 -41.93 -21.91 -19.90
CA GLY A 180 -40.99 -22.78 -20.61
C GLY A 180 -39.95 -23.43 -19.70
N GLU A 181 -38.86 -23.89 -20.33
CA GLU A 181 -37.79 -24.64 -19.65
C GLU A 181 -36.94 -23.73 -18.74
N ILE A 182 -36.47 -24.30 -17.63
CA ILE A 182 -35.56 -23.62 -16.72
C ILE A 182 -34.11 -23.81 -17.21
N ILE A 183 -33.52 -22.71 -17.62
CA ILE A 183 -32.08 -22.58 -17.87
C ILE A 183 -31.39 -22.18 -16.56
N PRO A 184 -30.41 -22.97 -16.06
CA PRO A 184 -29.71 -22.66 -14.83
C PRO A 184 -28.72 -21.50 -15.00
N TRP A 185 -28.60 -20.69 -13.96
CA TRP A 185 -27.65 -19.58 -13.87
C TRP A 185 -26.22 -20.12 -13.74
N SER A 186 -25.29 -19.53 -14.49
CA SER A 186 -23.84 -19.73 -14.36
C SER A 186 -23.09 -18.49 -14.86
N PRO A 187 -21.78 -18.34 -14.61
CA PRO A 187 -20.98 -17.23 -15.15
C PRO A 187 -21.02 -17.08 -16.67
N LYS A 188 -21.22 -18.19 -17.40
CA LYS A 188 -21.37 -18.23 -18.86
C LYS A 188 -22.80 -17.99 -19.33
N GLN A 189 -23.78 -18.26 -18.48
CA GLN A 189 -25.21 -18.17 -18.78
C GLN A 189 -25.97 -17.58 -17.58
N PRO A 190 -25.91 -16.26 -17.38
CA PRO A 190 -26.47 -15.59 -16.19
C PRO A 190 -27.99 -15.41 -16.28
N GLN A 191 -28.74 -16.49 -16.49
CA GLN A 191 -30.20 -16.44 -16.61
C GLN A 191 -30.86 -16.14 -15.26
N LEU A 192 -31.68 -15.09 -15.22
CA LEU A 192 -32.42 -14.67 -14.02
C LEU A 192 -33.93 -14.84 -14.22
N TYR A 193 -34.63 -15.06 -13.11
CA TYR A 193 -36.07 -15.24 -13.04
C TYR A 193 -36.64 -14.26 -12.01
N THR A 194 -37.95 -13.99 -12.12
CA THR A 194 -38.67 -13.14 -11.15
C THR A 194 -39.81 -13.92 -10.53
N LEU A 195 -39.84 -13.97 -9.20
CA LEU A 195 -40.97 -14.48 -8.43
C LEU A 195 -41.82 -13.30 -7.95
N ARG A 196 -43.08 -13.25 -8.37
CA ARG A 196 -44.08 -12.31 -7.83
C ARG A 196 -44.76 -12.91 -6.63
N SER A 197 -44.66 -12.26 -5.49
CA SER A 197 -45.33 -12.63 -4.24
C SER A 197 -46.42 -11.62 -3.92
N GLN A 198 -47.65 -12.09 -3.71
CA GLN A 198 -48.80 -11.26 -3.37
C GLN A 198 -49.33 -11.63 -1.99
N LEU A 199 -49.48 -10.64 -1.11
CA LEU A 199 -50.10 -10.80 0.20
C LEU A 199 -51.58 -10.43 0.10
N LEU A 200 -52.45 -11.38 0.43
CA LEU A 200 -53.88 -11.17 0.49
C LEU A 200 -54.32 -11.17 1.95
N VAL A 201 -55.01 -10.11 2.38
CA VAL A 201 -55.67 -10.05 3.70
C VAL A 201 -57.15 -9.83 3.48
N ASN A 202 -57.99 -10.66 4.09
CA ASN A 202 -59.44 -10.67 3.87
C ASN A 202 -59.84 -10.77 2.38
N GLY A 203 -59.06 -11.50 1.57
CA GLY A 203 -59.32 -11.70 0.14
C GLY A 203 -58.93 -10.53 -0.78
N GLN A 204 -58.28 -9.48 -0.25
CA GLN A 204 -57.78 -8.35 -1.03
C GLN A 204 -56.25 -8.33 -1.03
N VAL A 205 -55.63 -8.06 -2.17
CA VAL A 205 -54.17 -7.88 -2.27
C VAL A 205 -53.79 -6.58 -1.55
N THR A 206 -53.01 -6.70 -0.48
CA THR A 206 -52.53 -5.55 0.31
C THR A 206 -51.08 -5.20 0.01
N ASP A 207 -50.30 -6.15 -0.48
CA ASP A 207 -48.92 -5.90 -0.90
C ASP A 207 -48.50 -6.84 -2.02
N THR A 208 -47.52 -6.41 -2.81
CA THR A 208 -46.93 -7.20 -3.91
C THR A 208 -45.44 -6.92 -4.00
N MET A 209 -44.63 -7.98 -3.98
CA MET A 209 -43.19 -7.89 -4.11
C MET A 209 -42.68 -8.83 -5.21
N ASP A 210 -41.85 -8.28 -6.09
CA ASP A 210 -41.14 -9.03 -7.12
C ASP A 210 -39.70 -9.26 -6.64
N THR A 211 -39.27 -10.53 -6.61
CA THR A 211 -37.93 -10.92 -6.16
C THR A 211 -37.20 -11.63 -7.30
N ARG A 212 -36.02 -11.11 -7.68
CA ARG A 212 -35.15 -11.74 -8.68
C ARG A 212 -34.31 -12.84 -8.04
N PHE A 213 -34.14 -13.95 -8.76
CA PHE A 213 -33.31 -15.08 -8.34
C PHE A 213 -32.83 -15.87 -9.56
N GLY A 214 -32.00 -16.89 -9.36
CA GLY A 214 -31.55 -17.81 -10.41
C GLY A 214 -31.49 -19.25 -9.92
N PHE A 215 -31.78 -20.20 -10.80
CA PHE A 215 -31.66 -21.63 -10.52
C PHE A 215 -30.21 -22.06 -10.67
N ARG A 216 -29.59 -22.58 -9.63
CA ARG A 216 -28.22 -23.12 -9.69
C ARG A 216 -28.03 -24.22 -8.66
N SER A 217 -27.02 -25.05 -8.87
CA SER A 217 -26.51 -25.97 -7.86
C SER A 217 -25.02 -25.72 -7.67
N LEU A 218 -24.59 -25.65 -6.41
CA LEU A 218 -23.19 -25.43 -6.03
C LEU A 218 -22.65 -26.72 -5.42
N HIS A 219 -21.44 -27.09 -5.82
CA HIS A 219 -20.72 -28.21 -5.25
C HIS A 219 -19.30 -27.77 -4.87
N PHE A 220 -18.98 -27.95 -3.60
CA PHE A 220 -17.66 -27.70 -3.03
C PHE A 220 -17.12 -29.03 -2.53
N SER A 221 -15.99 -29.46 -3.08
CA SER A 221 -15.34 -30.72 -2.74
C SER A 221 -13.94 -30.47 -2.18
N PRO A 222 -13.56 -31.12 -1.08
CA PRO A 222 -12.19 -31.04 -0.56
C PRO A 222 -11.16 -31.71 -1.48
N ASP A 223 -11.59 -32.56 -2.42
CA ASP A 223 -10.72 -33.30 -3.35
C ASP A 223 -10.85 -32.79 -4.80
N ASP A 224 -12.07 -32.42 -5.20
CA ASP A 224 -12.40 -32.08 -6.59
C ASP A 224 -12.57 -30.58 -6.86
N GLY A 225 -12.44 -29.74 -5.84
CA GLY A 225 -12.57 -28.29 -5.99
C GLY A 225 -14.02 -27.83 -6.16
N PHE A 226 -14.24 -26.83 -7.02
CA PHE A 226 -15.55 -26.19 -7.22
C PHE A 226 -16.24 -26.66 -8.51
N ALA A 227 -17.56 -26.85 -8.43
CA ALA A 227 -18.42 -27.01 -9.59
C ALA A 227 -19.75 -26.27 -9.42
N ILE A 228 -20.27 -25.75 -10.53
CA ILE A 228 -21.60 -25.14 -10.62
C ILE A 228 -22.41 -25.86 -11.70
N ASN A 229 -23.64 -26.28 -11.37
CA ASN A 229 -24.50 -27.04 -12.27
C ASN A 229 -23.83 -28.32 -12.83
N GLY A 230 -22.92 -28.93 -12.04
CA GLY A 230 -22.12 -30.09 -12.44
C GLY A 230 -20.89 -29.79 -13.32
N GLU A 231 -20.67 -28.53 -13.74
CA GLU A 231 -19.48 -28.12 -14.48
C GLU A 231 -18.35 -27.71 -13.51
N LYS A 232 -17.25 -28.48 -13.50
CA LYS A 232 -16.05 -28.16 -12.72
C LYS A 232 -15.35 -26.92 -13.27
N MET A 233 -14.99 -25.99 -12.39
CA MET A 233 -14.18 -24.81 -12.74
C MET A 233 -13.40 -24.30 -11.54
N LYS A 234 -12.32 -23.56 -11.81
CA LYS A 234 -11.62 -22.77 -10.80
C LYS A 234 -12.33 -21.44 -10.58
N LEU A 235 -12.30 -20.95 -9.34
CA LEU A 235 -12.57 -19.57 -9.01
C LEU A 235 -11.37 -18.73 -9.45
N ASN A 236 -11.47 -18.14 -10.64
CA ASN A 236 -10.51 -17.17 -11.15
C ASN A 236 -10.94 -15.81 -10.61
N GLY A 237 -10.61 -15.56 -9.34
CA GLY A 237 -11.16 -14.49 -8.55
C GLY A 237 -10.22 -13.31 -8.36
N VAL A 238 -10.82 -12.16 -8.05
CA VAL A 238 -10.11 -10.97 -7.58
C VAL A 238 -10.78 -10.40 -6.33
N CYS A 239 -9.98 -9.85 -5.41
CA CYS A 239 -10.48 -8.99 -4.35
C CYS A 239 -10.74 -7.58 -4.89
N LEU A 240 -11.86 -6.98 -4.48
CA LEU A 240 -12.23 -5.61 -4.83
C LEU A 240 -12.65 -4.84 -3.59
N HIS A 241 -12.09 -3.64 -3.43
CA HIS A 241 -12.65 -2.57 -2.60
C HIS A 241 -13.75 -1.82 -3.37
N GLN A 242 -14.53 -0.98 -2.68
CA GLN A 242 -15.81 -0.46 -3.20
C GLN A 242 -15.71 0.91 -3.90
N GLU A 243 -14.63 1.64 -3.68
CA GLU A 243 -14.44 3.01 -4.12
C GLU A 243 -13.79 3.12 -5.51
N PHE A 244 -13.94 4.29 -6.12
CA PHE A 244 -13.29 4.67 -7.37
C PHE A 244 -12.60 6.03 -7.20
N SER A 245 -11.52 6.28 -7.95
CA SER A 245 -10.73 7.52 -7.83
C SER A 245 -11.55 8.80 -7.97
N ILE A 246 -12.37 8.93 -9.02
CA ILE A 246 -13.06 10.19 -9.36
C ILE A 246 -14.25 10.50 -8.42
N ILE A 247 -14.93 9.48 -7.92
CA ILE A 247 -16.17 9.62 -7.14
C ILE A 247 -16.05 9.14 -5.69
N GLY A 248 -14.88 8.60 -5.31
CA GLY A 248 -14.61 8.07 -3.99
C GLY A 248 -15.52 6.88 -3.71
N ALA A 249 -16.08 6.84 -2.50
CA ALA A 249 -16.98 5.78 -2.10
C ALA A 249 -18.38 5.89 -2.72
N ALA A 250 -18.75 7.01 -3.36
CA ALA A 250 -20.08 7.19 -3.92
C ALA A 250 -20.37 6.11 -4.99
N VAL A 251 -21.34 5.23 -4.73
CA VAL A 251 -21.63 4.10 -5.62
C VAL A 251 -22.26 4.58 -6.92
N HIS A 252 -21.71 4.15 -8.05
CA HIS A 252 -22.25 4.45 -9.38
C HIS A 252 -22.21 3.21 -10.30
N PRO A 253 -23.32 2.83 -10.95
CA PRO A 253 -23.41 1.60 -11.75
C PRO A 253 -22.41 1.55 -12.90
N ASP A 254 -22.22 2.65 -13.64
CA ASP A 254 -21.29 2.67 -14.78
C ASP A 254 -19.81 2.41 -14.40
N PHE A 255 -19.36 2.88 -13.23
CA PHE A 255 -17.99 2.60 -12.77
C PHE A 255 -17.80 1.11 -12.47
N ILE A 256 -18.76 0.51 -11.75
CA ILE A 256 -18.77 -0.92 -11.42
C ILE A 256 -18.88 -1.76 -12.70
N LYS A 257 -19.78 -1.39 -13.61
CA LYS A 257 -19.96 -2.07 -14.91
C LYS A 257 -18.67 -2.04 -15.73
N ARG A 258 -18.01 -0.88 -15.83
CA ARG A 258 -16.71 -0.74 -16.51
C ARG A 258 -15.63 -1.64 -15.89
N GLN A 259 -15.55 -1.65 -14.55
CA GLN A 259 -14.61 -2.50 -13.82
C GLN A 259 -14.86 -3.99 -14.09
N ILE A 260 -16.10 -4.46 -13.96
CA ILE A 260 -16.45 -5.87 -14.23
C ILE A 260 -16.15 -6.23 -15.69
N LEU A 261 -16.48 -5.36 -16.66
CA LEU A 261 -16.16 -5.61 -18.06
C LEU A 261 -14.65 -5.78 -18.29
N ALA A 262 -13.82 -4.95 -17.65
CA ALA A 262 -12.36 -5.07 -17.72
C ALA A 262 -11.86 -6.39 -17.09
N LEU A 263 -12.38 -6.75 -15.92
CA LEU A 263 -12.02 -8.00 -15.23
C LEU A 263 -12.46 -9.24 -16.02
N LYS A 264 -13.63 -9.22 -16.67
CA LYS A 264 -14.05 -10.31 -17.57
C LYS A 264 -13.13 -10.45 -18.78
N ARG A 265 -12.58 -9.35 -19.32
CA ARG A 265 -11.53 -9.42 -20.36
C ARG A 265 -10.26 -10.10 -19.85
N MET A 266 -9.93 -9.94 -18.57
CA MET A 266 -8.82 -10.64 -17.92
C MET A 266 -9.09 -12.15 -17.71
N GLY A 267 -10.34 -12.61 -17.84
CA GLY A 267 -10.73 -13.99 -17.56
C GLY A 267 -11.25 -14.24 -16.13
N VAL A 268 -11.56 -13.18 -15.38
CA VAL A 268 -12.15 -13.28 -14.04
C VAL A 268 -13.58 -13.82 -14.12
N ASN A 269 -13.91 -14.75 -13.23
CA ASN A 269 -15.26 -15.29 -13.07
C ASN A 269 -15.82 -15.14 -11.64
N ALA A 270 -15.00 -14.69 -10.68
CA ALA A 270 -15.39 -14.53 -9.28
C ALA A 270 -14.86 -13.21 -8.67
N ILE A 271 -15.59 -12.68 -7.70
CA ILE A 271 -15.23 -11.47 -6.94
C ILE A 271 -15.31 -11.80 -5.45
N ARG A 272 -14.31 -11.35 -4.69
CA ARG A 272 -14.40 -11.27 -3.22
C ARG A 272 -14.58 -9.81 -2.83
N ALA A 273 -15.67 -9.53 -2.10
CA ALA A 273 -16.01 -8.18 -1.64
C ALA A 273 -15.17 -7.81 -0.40
N ALA A 274 -13.90 -7.48 -0.62
CA ALA A 274 -12.93 -7.20 0.43
C ALA A 274 -13.15 -5.81 1.06
N HIS A 275 -13.37 -5.65 2.37
CA HIS A 275 -13.69 -6.67 3.37
C HIS A 275 -14.99 -6.28 4.09
N ASN A 276 -16.05 -6.10 3.32
CA ASN A 276 -17.33 -5.60 3.80
C ASN A 276 -18.50 -5.99 2.89
N PRO A 277 -19.75 -5.93 3.39
CA PRO A 277 -20.93 -6.23 2.59
C PRO A 277 -20.95 -5.36 1.32
N PRO A 278 -21.08 -5.97 0.13
CA PRO A 278 -21.02 -5.25 -1.14
C PRO A 278 -22.21 -4.29 -1.29
N SER A 279 -22.16 -3.37 -2.25
CA SER A 279 -23.33 -2.56 -2.59
C SER A 279 -24.37 -3.41 -3.33
N ALA A 280 -25.65 -3.04 -3.24
CA ALA A 280 -26.70 -3.71 -4.02
C ALA A 280 -26.42 -3.62 -5.53
N VAL A 281 -25.83 -2.51 -5.99
CA VAL A 281 -25.43 -2.30 -7.39
C VAL A 281 -24.36 -3.29 -7.85
N LEU A 282 -23.34 -3.57 -7.03
CA LEU A 282 -22.35 -4.61 -7.35
C LEU A 282 -23.01 -5.99 -7.44
N MET A 283 -23.95 -6.29 -6.53
CA MET A 283 -24.67 -7.57 -6.54
C MET A 283 -25.60 -7.72 -7.75
N ASP A 284 -26.32 -6.67 -8.14
CA ASP A 284 -27.14 -6.64 -9.36
C ASP A 284 -26.27 -6.90 -10.59
N MET A 285 -25.12 -6.21 -10.70
CA MET A 285 -24.18 -6.40 -11.81
C MET A 285 -23.57 -7.80 -11.80
N ALA A 286 -23.24 -8.37 -10.64
CA ALA A 286 -22.71 -9.73 -10.55
C ALA A 286 -23.74 -10.77 -11.01
N ASP A 287 -24.99 -10.62 -10.61
CA ASP A 287 -26.09 -11.50 -11.05
C ASP A 287 -26.30 -11.43 -12.57
N GLU A 288 -26.34 -10.21 -13.13
CA GLU A 288 -26.64 -9.95 -14.54
C GLU A 288 -25.48 -10.27 -15.48
N MET A 289 -24.25 -9.99 -15.04
CA MET A 289 -23.04 -10.18 -15.83
C MET A 289 -22.41 -11.54 -15.59
N GLY A 290 -22.93 -12.37 -14.70
CA GLY A 290 -22.41 -13.72 -14.44
C GLY A 290 -21.06 -13.70 -13.74
N MET A 291 -21.01 -13.10 -12.54
CA MET A 291 -19.87 -13.14 -11.63
C MET A 291 -20.25 -13.90 -10.36
N LEU A 292 -19.41 -14.83 -9.93
CA LEU A 292 -19.56 -15.48 -8.62
C LEU A 292 -19.06 -14.51 -7.53
N VAL A 293 -19.67 -14.52 -6.35
CA VAL A 293 -19.35 -13.60 -5.26
C VAL A 293 -19.09 -14.34 -3.96
N VAL A 294 -17.92 -14.09 -3.38
CA VAL A 294 -17.64 -14.28 -1.96
C VAL A 294 -18.00 -12.96 -1.29
N SER A 295 -19.18 -12.92 -0.66
CA SER A 295 -19.58 -11.75 0.10
C SER A 295 -18.96 -11.84 1.48
N GLU A 296 -18.48 -10.73 2.02
CA GLU A 296 -17.73 -10.72 3.28
C GLU A 296 -18.34 -9.79 4.32
N PHE A 297 -18.28 -10.19 5.59
CA PHE A 297 -18.93 -9.46 6.68
C PHE A 297 -18.11 -8.30 7.22
N SER A 298 -16.87 -8.54 7.66
CA SER A 298 -16.08 -7.53 8.35
C SER A 298 -14.59 -7.84 8.37
N ASP A 299 -13.77 -6.80 8.52
CA ASP A 299 -12.31 -6.92 8.65
C ASP A 299 -11.87 -7.12 10.11
N MET A 300 -12.78 -7.07 11.09
CA MET A 300 -12.50 -7.21 12.51
C MET A 300 -13.73 -7.72 13.29
N TRP A 301 -13.51 -8.46 14.38
CA TRP A 301 -14.56 -8.84 15.33
C TRP A 301 -14.45 -8.03 16.63
N GLN A 302 -14.07 -8.65 17.75
CA GLN A 302 -13.95 -7.95 19.03
C GLN A 302 -12.58 -7.29 19.19
N LEU A 303 -11.53 -7.84 18.57
CA LEU A 303 -10.21 -7.21 18.56
C LEU A 303 -10.10 -6.21 17.40
N PRO A 304 -9.75 -4.93 17.68
CA PRO A 304 -9.62 -3.91 16.65
C PRO A 304 -8.37 -4.13 15.79
N LYS A 305 -8.42 -3.63 14.56
CA LYS A 305 -7.24 -3.41 13.69
C LYS A 305 -6.84 -1.94 13.62
N THR A 306 -7.77 -1.02 13.85
CA THR A 306 -7.54 0.43 13.94
C THR A 306 -8.34 1.03 15.10
N GLU A 307 -7.96 2.23 15.55
CA GLU A 307 -8.52 2.86 16.75
C GLU A 307 -10.05 3.06 16.69
N TYR A 308 -10.58 3.43 15.53
CA TYR A 308 -11.98 3.81 15.35
C TYR A 308 -12.82 2.83 14.52
N ASP A 309 -12.34 1.60 14.30
CA ASP A 309 -13.07 0.61 13.50
C ASP A 309 -14.34 0.04 14.18
N TYR A 310 -14.93 -0.96 13.53
CA TYR A 310 -16.19 -1.58 13.92
C TYR A 310 -16.10 -2.42 15.21
N ALA A 311 -14.90 -2.80 15.68
CA ALA A 311 -14.76 -3.58 16.91
C ALA A 311 -15.41 -2.89 18.13
N ARG A 312 -15.44 -1.55 18.14
CA ARG A 312 -16.10 -0.73 19.17
C ARG A 312 -17.61 -0.93 19.26
N TYR A 313 -18.24 -1.42 18.20
CA TYR A 313 -19.68 -1.62 18.10
C TYR A 313 -20.07 -3.09 17.96
N PHE A 314 -19.11 -3.98 17.68
CA PHE A 314 -19.34 -5.38 17.30
C PHE A 314 -20.33 -6.08 18.25
N ASP A 315 -20.04 -6.13 19.55
CA ASP A 315 -20.87 -6.84 20.54
C ASP A 315 -22.33 -6.37 20.57
N ALA A 316 -22.57 -5.07 20.31
CA ALA A 316 -23.90 -4.48 20.39
C ALA A 316 -24.68 -4.54 19.05
N TRP A 317 -23.99 -4.74 17.92
CA TRP A 317 -24.56 -4.53 16.58
C TRP A 317 -24.44 -5.71 15.62
N HIS A 318 -23.48 -6.63 15.80
CA HIS A 318 -23.20 -7.69 14.85
C HIS A 318 -24.43 -8.55 14.48
N GLU A 319 -25.32 -8.88 15.42
CA GLU A 319 -26.54 -9.64 15.11
C GLU A 319 -27.42 -8.92 14.07
N ARG A 320 -27.61 -7.60 14.23
CA ARG A 320 -28.42 -6.79 13.31
C ARG A 320 -27.73 -6.64 11.96
N ASP A 321 -26.42 -6.49 11.97
CA ASP A 321 -25.63 -6.33 10.76
C ASP A 321 -25.55 -7.62 9.94
N VAL A 322 -25.38 -8.79 10.59
CA VAL A 322 -25.46 -10.10 9.91
C VAL A 322 -26.87 -10.34 9.36
N ALA A 323 -27.91 -10.00 10.13
CA ALA A 323 -29.29 -10.10 9.65
C ALA A 323 -29.52 -9.25 8.39
N SER A 324 -29.10 -7.98 8.40
CA SER A 324 -29.21 -7.09 7.24
C SER A 324 -28.45 -7.64 6.04
N TRP A 325 -27.18 -8.00 6.23
CA TRP A 325 -26.30 -8.47 5.19
C TRP A 325 -26.83 -9.74 4.49
N ILE A 326 -27.13 -10.79 5.26
CA ILE A 326 -27.56 -12.07 4.71
C ILE A 326 -28.94 -11.94 4.08
N ARG A 327 -29.90 -11.28 4.74
CA ARG A 327 -31.29 -11.22 4.25
C ARG A 327 -31.40 -10.44 2.94
N ARG A 328 -30.61 -9.38 2.77
CA ARG A 328 -30.57 -8.59 1.53
C ARG A 328 -30.14 -9.45 0.33
N ASP A 329 -29.17 -10.34 0.53
CA ASP A 329 -28.47 -11.01 -0.58
C ASP A 329 -28.73 -12.53 -0.70
N ARG A 330 -29.42 -13.17 0.25
CA ARG A 330 -29.67 -14.63 0.25
C ARG A 330 -30.42 -15.20 -0.97
N ASN A 331 -31.06 -14.35 -1.77
CA ASN A 331 -31.74 -14.76 -3.02
C ASN A 331 -30.85 -14.61 -4.27
N ARG A 332 -29.66 -14.04 -4.12
CA ARG A 332 -28.75 -13.70 -5.23
C ARG A 332 -28.09 -14.96 -5.78
N PRO A 333 -28.20 -15.25 -7.08
CA PRO A 333 -27.52 -16.40 -7.67
C PRO A 333 -26.00 -16.24 -7.76
N SER A 334 -25.50 -15.00 -7.76
CA SER A 334 -24.05 -14.75 -7.74
C SER A 334 -23.37 -15.18 -6.44
N VAL A 335 -24.05 -15.10 -5.28
CA VAL A 335 -23.42 -15.40 -3.99
C VAL A 335 -23.17 -16.90 -3.88
N ILE A 336 -21.91 -17.28 -3.67
CA ILE A 336 -21.51 -18.67 -3.45
C ILE A 336 -20.98 -18.92 -2.05
N MET A 337 -20.45 -17.88 -1.38
CA MET A 337 -19.90 -17.99 -0.03
C MET A 337 -20.19 -16.76 0.82
N TRP A 338 -20.40 -16.99 2.11
CA TRP A 338 -20.48 -15.98 3.18
C TRP A 338 -19.19 -15.99 3.99
N SER A 339 -18.29 -15.05 3.75
CA SER A 339 -17.06 -14.90 4.55
C SER A 339 -17.35 -14.15 5.84
N LEU A 340 -17.15 -14.79 6.99
CA LEU A 340 -17.39 -14.23 8.31
C LEU A 340 -16.40 -13.14 8.70
N GLY A 341 -15.26 -13.10 8.02
CA GLY A 341 -14.28 -12.04 8.16
C GLY A 341 -12.93 -12.35 7.52
N ASN A 342 -12.05 -11.35 7.58
CA ASN A 342 -10.73 -11.37 6.97
C ASN A 342 -9.63 -11.14 8.01
N GLU A 343 -8.63 -12.02 8.07
CA GLU A 343 -7.43 -11.88 8.92
C GLU A 343 -7.79 -11.47 10.35
N ILE A 344 -8.74 -12.20 10.93
CA ILE A 344 -9.36 -11.84 12.20
C ILE A 344 -8.37 -12.11 13.34
N PRO A 345 -8.01 -11.10 14.15
CA PRO A 345 -7.04 -11.30 15.23
C PRO A 345 -7.52 -12.31 16.28
N ASP A 346 -8.83 -12.33 16.56
CA ASP A 346 -9.47 -13.20 17.55
C ASP A 346 -9.16 -14.69 17.32
N THR A 347 -9.02 -15.14 16.06
CA THR A 347 -8.85 -16.57 15.73
C THR A 347 -7.48 -17.13 16.10
N HIS A 348 -6.45 -16.27 16.19
CA HIS A 348 -5.09 -16.71 16.53
C HIS A 348 -4.70 -16.31 17.95
N ALA A 349 -5.23 -15.19 18.47
CA ALA A 349 -4.92 -14.68 19.80
C ALA A 349 -5.44 -15.61 20.93
N ASP A 350 -6.69 -16.06 20.85
CA ASP A 350 -7.32 -16.94 21.85
C ASP A 350 -8.35 -17.84 21.16
N TYR A 351 -7.99 -19.11 20.96
CA TYR A 351 -8.84 -20.08 20.27
C TYR A 351 -10.24 -20.18 20.88
N GLU A 352 -10.38 -20.23 22.21
CA GLU A 352 -11.70 -20.47 22.84
C GLU A 352 -12.66 -19.30 22.59
N LYS A 353 -12.14 -18.07 22.70
CA LYS A 353 -12.93 -16.86 22.43
C LYS A 353 -13.20 -16.68 20.93
N GLY A 354 -12.16 -16.82 20.10
CA GLY A 354 -12.29 -16.71 18.65
C GLY A 354 -13.28 -17.71 18.08
N SER A 355 -13.21 -18.97 18.55
CA SER A 355 -14.14 -20.03 18.21
C SER A 355 -15.58 -19.74 18.67
N GLN A 356 -15.76 -19.20 19.88
CA GLN A 356 -17.09 -18.81 20.37
C GLN A 356 -17.75 -17.75 19.48
N VAL A 357 -17.03 -16.68 19.14
CA VAL A 357 -17.54 -15.61 18.26
C VAL A 357 -17.84 -16.16 16.87
N MET A 358 -16.93 -16.95 16.31
CA MET A 358 -17.11 -17.59 15.00
C MET A 358 -18.35 -18.48 14.96
N ARG A 359 -18.61 -19.31 15.99
CA ARG A 359 -19.82 -20.14 16.07
C ARG A 359 -21.09 -19.27 16.15
N ALA A 360 -21.07 -18.22 16.96
CA ALA A 360 -22.20 -17.29 17.04
C ALA A 360 -22.52 -16.65 15.68
N LEU A 361 -21.50 -16.21 14.94
CA LEU A 361 -21.66 -15.70 13.57
C LEU A 361 -22.18 -16.77 12.60
N GLN A 362 -21.68 -18.01 12.66
CA GLN A 362 -22.20 -19.12 11.85
C GLN A 362 -23.68 -19.38 12.14
N ASP A 363 -24.08 -19.34 13.40
CA ASP A 363 -25.47 -19.56 13.82
C ASP A 363 -26.38 -18.41 13.34
N LEU A 364 -25.91 -17.17 13.35
CA LEU A 364 -26.62 -16.03 12.76
C LEU A 364 -26.77 -16.17 11.24
N VAL A 365 -25.73 -16.60 10.53
CA VAL A 365 -25.83 -16.89 9.09
C VAL A 365 -26.86 -17.99 8.84
N ARG A 366 -26.83 -19.10 9.60
CA ARG A 366 -27.83 -20.18 9.50
C ARG A 366 -29.24 -19.70 9.84
N ALA A 367 -29.40 -18.76 10.77
CA ALA A 367 -30.70 -18.21 11.12
C ALA A 367 -31.32 -17.39 9.97
N HIS A 368 -30.48 -16.79 9.11
CA HIS A 368 -30.94 -15.92 8.03
C HIS A 368 -30.83 -16.55 6.63
N ASP A 369 -30.06 -17.61 6.46
CA ASP A 369 -29.96 -18.48 5.28
C ASP A 369 -30.13 -19.97 5.67
N PRO A 370 -31.31 -20.37 6.17
CA PRO A 370 -31.50 -21.67 6.83
C PRO A 370 -31.44 -22.89 5.89
N GLN A 371 -31.58 -22.70 4.58
CA GLN A 371 -31.40 -23.77 3.59
C GLN A 371 -29.99 -23.77 2.99
N GLY A 372 -29.10 -22.88 3.43
CA GLY A 372 -27.71 -22.80 2.98
C GLY A 372 -27.56 -22.55 1.49
N GLN A 373 -28.03 -21.39 1.00
CA GLN A 373 -27.84 -20.97 -0.39
C GLN A 373 -26.36 -20.73 -0.74
N ALA A 374 -25.54 -20.38 0.26
CA ALA A 374 -24.10 -20.20 0.11
C ALA A 374 -23.33 -20.81 1.29
N LEU A 375 -22.07 -21.17 1.02
CA LEU A 375 -21.18 -21.81 2.00
C LEU A 375 -20.54 -20.77 2.92
N THR A 376 -20.58 -21.00 4.24
CA THR A 376 -19.90 -20.12 5.20
C THR A 376 -18.39 -20.38 5.20
N THR A 377 -17.58 -19.32 5.23
CA THR A 377 -16.11 -19.39 5.19
C THR A 377 -15.45 -18.25 5.98
N LEU A 378 -14.11 -18.21 6.00
CA LEU A 378 -13.26 -17.19 6.60
C LEU A 378 -11.95 -17.09 5.80
N GLY A 379 -11.43 -15.88 5.56
CA GLY A 379 -10.08 -15.67 5.01
C GLY A 379 -9.06 -15.40 6.11
N SER A 380 -7.89 -16.07 6.10
CA SER A 380 -6.88 -15.89 7.14
C SER A 380 -5.43 -16.00 6.65
N ASN A 381 -4.60 -15.05 7.07
CA ASN A 381 -3.14 -15.11 6.95
C ASN A 381 -2.47 -15.80 8.16
N TYR A 382 -3.27 -16.29 9.12
CA TYR A 382 -2.83 -16.97 10.34
C TYR A 382 -2.90 -18.50 10.24
N MET A 383 -3.02 -19.08 9.05
CA MET A 383 -3.20 -20.53 8.88
C MET A 383 -2.02 -21.38 9.36
N ALA A 384 -0.82 -20.81 9.46
CA ALA A 384 0.33 -21.53 10.05
C ALA A 384 0.20 -21.76 11.58
N TRP A 385 -0.71 -21.05 12.27
CA TRP A 385 -0.84 -21.08 13.73
C TRP A 385 -1.88 -22.10 14.19
N GLU A 386 -1.55 -22.82 15.25
CA GLU A 386 -2.39 -23.90 15.80
C GLU A 386 -3.79 -23.41 16.21
N ASN A 387 -3.91 -22.24 16.85
CA ASN A 387 -5.20 -21.69 17.28
C ASN A 387 -6.13 -21.42 16.09
N THR A 388 -5.59 -20.86 15.01
CA THR A 388 -6.34 -20.62 13.77
C THR A 388 -6.74 -21.93 13.12
N GLN A 389 -5.86 -22.94 13.11
CA GLN A 389 -6.19 -24.27 12.58
C GLN A 389 -7.34 -24.94 13.35
N LYS A 390 -7.40 -24.76 14.67
CA LYS A 390 -8.53 -25.24 15.47
C LYS A 390 -9.85 -24.53 15.13
N CYS A 391 -9.82 -23.22 14.88
CA CYS A 391 -10.99 -22.50 14.36
C CYS A 391 -11.37 -22.99 12.96
N ALA A 392 -10.38 -23.21 12.09
CA ALA A 392 -10.57 -23.70 10.72
C ALA A 392 -11.25 -25.09 10.69
N GLU A 393 -10.91 -25.97 11.64
CA GLU A 393 -11.56 -27.29 11.80
C GLU A 393 -13.07 -27.18 12.06
N GLU A 394 -13.53 -26.13 12.75
CA GLU A 394 -14.95 -25.97 13.06
C GLU A 394 -15.78 -25.43 11.90
N ILE A 395 -15.18 -24.59 11.04
CA ILE A 395 -15.86 -24.02 9.87
C ILE A 395 -15.75 -24.92 8.63
N GLY A 396 -14.66 -25.69 8.50
CA GLY A 396 -14.44 -26.68 7.44
C GLY A 396 -14.16 -26.11 6.04
N ALA A 397 -14.59 -24.89 5.73
CA ALA A 397 -14.27 -24.18 4.49
C ALA A 397 -13.40 -22.96 4.74
N VAL A 398 -12.14 -23.02 4.30
CA VAL A 398 -11.08 -22.15 4.80
C VAL A 398 -10.36 -21.45 3.66
N GLY A 399 -10.38 -20.13 3.73
CA GLY A 399 -9.64 -19.25 2.85
C GLY A 399 -8.24 -18.98 3.38
N TYR A 400 -7.24 -19.18 2.54
CA TYR A 400 -5.84 -18.94 2.84
C TYR A 400 -5.43 -17.60 2.23
N ASN A 401 -4.96 -16.67 3.07
CA ASN A 401 -4.30 -15.46 2.60
C ASN A 401 -2.78 -15.71 2.52
N TYR A 402 -2.20 -15.62 1.32
CA TYR A 402 -0.76 -15.71 1.06
C TYR A 402 -0.06 -16.97 1.62
N ALA A 403 -0.80 -18.07 1.67
CA ALA A 403 -0.38 -19.31 2.33
C ALA A 403 -0.51 -20.54 1.43
N GLU A 404 -0.33 -20.37 0.12
CA GLU A 404 -0.36 -21.41 -0.91
C GLU A 404 0.63 -22.55 -0.60
N PHE A 405 1.77 -22.21 0.02
CA PHE A 405 2.78 -23.17 0.47
C PHE A 405 2.27 -24.16 1.53
N LEU A 406 1.10 -23.93 2.15
CA LEU A 406 0.48 -24.84 3.12
C LEU A 406 -0.57 -25.76 2.49
N TYR A 407 -1.01 -25.54 1.25
CA TYR A 407 -2.15 -26.25 0.65
C TYR A 407 -2.01 -27.76 0.73
N ASN A 408 -0.93 -28.32 0.18
CA ASN A 408 -0.71 -29.76 0.17
C ASN A 408 -0.59 -30.34 1.59
N LYS A 409 0.19 -29.67 2.45
CA LYS A 409 0.38 -30.12 3.83
C LYS A 409 -0.94 -30.18 4.60
N HIS A 410 -1.76 -29.14 4.49
CA HIS A 410 -3.03 -29.06 5.21
C HIS A 410 -4.12 -29.93 4.58
N HIS A 411 -4.12 -30.12 3.26
CA HIS A 411 -5.01 -31.09 2.62
C HIS A 411 -4.71 -32.53 3.07
N GLU A 412 -3.43 -32.91 3.18
CA GLU A 412 -3.03 -34.22 3.72
C GLU A 412 -3.41 -34.37 5.20
N GLN A 413 -3.23 -33.32 6.01
CA GLN A 413 -3.51 -33.34 7.45
C GLN A 413 -5.02 -33.26 7.76
N PHE A 414 -5.77 -32.52 6.96
CA PHE A 414 -7.20 -32.22 7.13
C PHE A 414 -7.95 -32.49 5.81
N PRO A 415 -8.11 -33.77 5.40
CA PRO A 415 -8.65 -34.13 4.09
C PRO A 415 -10.12 -33.77 3.88
N HIS A 416 -10.81 -33.31 4.92
CA HIS A 416 -12.20 -32.86 4.84
C HIS A 416 -12.32 -31.34 4.68
N TRP A 417 -11.21 -30.59 4.76
CA TRP A 417 -11.24 -29.14 4.58
C TRP A 417 -11.40 -28.77 3.12
N ILE A 418 -12.30 -27.83 2.87
CA ILE A 418 -12.42 -27.15 1.59
C ILE A 418 -11.41 -25.99 1.59
N ILE A 419 -10.43 -26.04 0.68
CA ILE A 419 -9.31 -25.10 0.61
C ILE A 419 -9.45 -24.20 -0.62
N TYR A 420 -9.16 -22.91 -0.46
CA TYR A 420 -8.99 -21.96 -1.56
C TYR A 420 -8.11 -20.77 -1.13
N GLY A 421 -7.60 -20.02 -2.09
CA GLY A 421 -6.90 -18.77 -1.82
C GLY A 421 -7.87 -17.62 -1.67
N SER A 422 -8.20 -17.22 -0.44
CA SER A 422 -9.07 -16.06 -0.20
C SER A 422 -8.37 -14.73 -0.49
N GLU A 423 -7.04 -14.72 -0.46
CA GLU A 423 -6.22 -13.57 -0.85
C GLU A 423 -4.84 -14.05 -1.31
N THR A 424 -4.45 -13.68 -2.52
CA THR A 424 -3.25 -14.20 -3.18
C THR A 424 -2.51 -13.08 -3.92
N CYS A 425 -1.32 -13.37 -4.43
CA CYS A 425 -0.47 -12.42 -5.15
C CYS A 425 0.13 -11.31 -4.28
N SER A 426 -0.55 -10.18 -4.07
CA SER A 426 -0.03 -8.98 -3.39
C SER A 426 1.39 -8.58 -3.85
N THR A 427 1.68 -8.77 -5.13
CA THR A 427 2.80 -8.10 -5.80
C THR A 427 2.41 -6.64 -6.07
N VAL A 428 3.39 -5.75 -6.18
CA VAL A 428 3.13 -4.31 -6.36
C VAL A 428 3.71 -3.84 -7.70
N GLN A 429 2.96 -3.04 -8.44
CA GLN A 429 3.33 -2.61 -9.78
C GLN A 429 2.71 -1.25 -10.13
N SER A 430 3.46 -0.44 -10.86
CA SER A 430 3.02 0.85 -11.41
C SER A 430 3.05 0.80 -12.92
N ARG A 431 1.94 1.18 -13.56
CA ARG A 431 1.76 1.03 -15.01
C ARG A 431 2.91 1.65 -15.80
N GLY A 432 3.62 0.86 -16.60
CA GLY A 432 4.69 1.32 -17.48
C GLY A 432 5.99 1.70 -16.77
N ILE A 433 6.18 1.31 -15.51
CA ILE A 433 7.43 1.52 -14.78
C ILE A 433 8.22 0.22 -14.75
N TYR A 434 9.49 0.27 -15.13
CA TYR A 434 10.35 -0.92 -15.25
C TYR A 434 11.70 -0.70 -14.57
N ARG A 435 12.09 -1.64 -13.71
CA ARG A 435 13.36 -1.63 -12.98
C ARG A 435 14.22 -2.81 -13.39
N PHE A 436 15.36 -2.51 -14.01
CA PHE A 436 16.31 -3.53 -14.45
C PHE A 436 17.47 -3.69 -13.45
N PRO A 437 18.00 -4.91 -13.27
CA PRO A 437 17.59 -6.14 -13.96
C PRO A 437 16.43 -6.89 -13.27
N LEU A 438 15.68 -7.72 -14.01
CA LEU A 438 14.59 -8.56 -13.48
C LEU A 438 15.04 -9.43 -12.30
N ARG A 439 16.28 -9.93 -12.35
CA ARG A 439 16.87 -10.78 -11.29
C ARG A 439 17.00 -10.08 -9.94
N GLN A 440 17.00 -8.74 -9.93
CA GLN A 440 17.12 -7.94 -8.72
C GLN A 440 15.73 -7.56 -8.23
N SER A 441 15.40 -7.94 -7.00
CA SER A 441 14.15 -7.50 -6.39
C SER A 441 14.28 -6.05 -5.90
N VAL A 442 13.26 -5.24 -6.15
CA VAL A 442 13.20 -3.82 -5.79
C VAL A 442 11.79 -3.52 -5.29
N LEU A 443 11.61 -3.41 -3.97
CA LEU A 443 10.29 -3.13 -3.40
C LEU A 443 9.96 -1.63 -3.46
N SER A 444 10.90 -0.76 -3.10
CA SER A 444 10.72 0.69 -3.06
C SER A 444 11.91 1.42 -3.70
N ASP A 445 11.65 2.59 -4.28
CA ASP A 445 12.64 3.44 -4.94
C ASP A 445 12.27 4.94 -4.86
N ASP A 446 13.16 5.80 -5.33
CA ASP A 446 13.09 7.26 -5.14
C ASP A 446 11.93 7.97 -5.81
N ASP A 447 11.37 7.37 -6.86
CA ASP A 447 10.25 7.95 -7.60
C ASP A 447 8.88 7.56 -7.04
N MET A 448 8.88 6.83 -5.92
CA MET A 448 7.68 6.30 -5.29
C MET A 448 6.83 5.43 -6.23
N GLN A 449 7.47 4.74 -7.18
CA GLN A 449 6.83 3.79 -8.08
C GLN A 449 7.37 2.37 -7.87
N THR A 450 6.60 1.39 -8.35
CA THR A 450 6.89 -0.04 -8.28
C THR A 450 6.99 -0.64 -9.69
N SER A 451 7.84 -1.65 -9.86
CA SER A 451 8.17 -2.19 -11.17
C SER A 451 7.10 -3.15 -11.69
N SER A 452 6.54 -2.88 -12.87
CA SER A 452 5.71 -3.82 -13.64
C SER A 452 6.51 -4.96 -14.28
N LEU A 453 7.84 -4.96 -14.19
CA LEU A 453 8.67 -6.05 -14.70
C LEU A 453 8.44 -7.37 -13.95
N GLY A 454 7.89 -7.31 -12.73
CA GLY A 454 7.57 -8.47 -11.90
C GLY A 454 8.59 -8.74 -10.78
N ASN A 455 9.47 -7.79 -10.48
CA ASN A 455 10.50 -7.88 -9.43
C ASN A 455 10.20 -7.05 -8.17
N SER A 456 9.01 -6.43 -8.09
CA SER A 456 8.53 -5.71 -6.91
C SER A 456 7.53 -6.57 -6.12
N THR A 457 8.04 -7.28 -5.12
CA THR A 457 7.28 -8.27 -4.34
C THR A 457 7.28 -7.89 -2.86
N THR A 458 6.12 -7.94 -2.21
CA THR A 458 5.99 -7.73 -0.76
C THR A 458 6.62 -8.89 0.01
N SER A 459 6.89 -8.70 1.31
CA SER A 459 7.52 -9.73 2.16
C SER A 459 6.56 -10.85 2.57
N TRP A 460 5.27 -10.73 2.27
CA TRP A 460 4.23 -11.73 2.59
C TRP A 460 3.56 -12.31 1.35
N GLY A 461 3.48 -11.56 0.24
CA GLY A 461 2.81 -12.00 -0.97
C GLY A 461 3.56 -13.09 -1.75
N ALA A 462 3.08 -13.35 -2.96
CA ALA A 462 3.67 -14.30 -3.89
C ALA A 462 5.07 -13.87 -4.32
N LYS A 463 5.92 -14.88 -4.58
CA LYS A 463 7.29 -14.68 -5.08
C LYS A 463 7.33 -14.00 -6.45
N SER A 464 6.31 -14.23 -7.26
CA SER A 464 6.08 -13.60 -8.55
C SER A 464 4.63 -13.82 -8.97
N ILE A 465 4.15 -13.07 -9.97
CA ILE A 465 2.83 -13.33 -10.57
C ILE A 465 2.81 -14.72 -11.25
N ASP A 466 3.92 -15.14 -11.89
CA ASP A 466 4.03 -16.47 -12.47
C ASP A 466 3.82 -17.57 -11.41
N ASP A 467 4.45 -17.45 -10.25
CA ASP A 467 4.30 -18.42 -9.16
C ASP A 467 2.89 -18.41 -8.58
N CYS A 468 2.29 -17.23 -8.36
CA CYS A 468 0.90 -17.10 -7.90
C CYS A 468 -0.09 -17.88 -8.78
N ILE A 469 0.04 -17.74 -10.11
CA ILE A 469 -0.81 -18.45 -11.07
C ILE A 469 -0.57 -19.96 -10.98
N LYS A 470 0.70 -20.40 -10.96
CA LYS A 470 1.06 -21.82 -10.97
C LYS A 470 0.64 -22.53 -9.68
N ASP A 471 0.85 -21.90 -8.52
CA ASP A 471 0.59 -22.51 -7.21
C ASP A 471 -0.89 -22.94 -7.05
N ASP A 472 -1.85 -22.17 -7.55
CA ASP A 472 -3.27 -22.59 -7.55
C ASP A 472 -3.64 -23.44 -8.77
N ARG A 473 -3.16 -23.12 -9.98
CA ARG A 473 -3.45 -23.90 -11.21
C ARG A 473 -3.07 -25.37 -11.03
N ASP A 474 -1.93 -25.61 -10.40
CA ASP A 474 -1.35 -26.94 -10.21
C ASP A 474 -1.87 -27.64 -8.93
N THR A 475 -2.81 -27.01 -8.21
CA THR A 475 -3.49 -27.56 -7.02
C THR A 475 -4.95 -27.89 -7.34
N PRO A 476 -5.29 -29.09 -7.85
CA PRO A 476 -6.62 -29.40 -8.39
C PRO A 476 -7.74 -29.46 -7.35
N PHE A 477 -7.42 -29.69 -6.07
CA PHE A 477 -8.37 -29.73 -4.97
C PHE A 477 -8.75 -28.33 -4.45
N SER A 478 -7.92 -27.30 -4.72
CA SER A 478 -8.26 -25.92 -4.38
C SER A 478 -9.47 -25.45 -5.20
N LEU A 479 -10.42 -24.74 -4.58
CA LEU A 479 -11.54 -24.13 -5.32
C LEU A 479 -11.06 -23.10 -6.35
N GLY A 480 -9.91 -22.47 -6.12
CA GLY A 480 -9.36 -21.36 -6.89
C GLY A 480 -8.73 -20.29 -5.98
N GLN A 481 -8.61 -19.08 -6.49
CA GLN A 481 -7.92 -17.98 -5.81
C GLN A 481 -8.63 -16.63 -5.99
N PHE A 482 -8.37 -15.70 -5.08
CA PHE A 482 -8.77 -14.30 -5.18
C PHE A 482 -7.52 -13.42 -5.09
N VAL A 483 -7.16 -12.79 -6.21
CA VAL A 483 -5.95 -11.96 -6.34
C VAL A 483 -6.14 -10.63 -5.61
N TRP A 484 -5.16 -10.23 -4.80
CA TRP A 484 -5.03 -8.89 -4.23
C TRP A 484 -4.20 -8.00 -5.17
N THR A 485 -4.81 -7.12 -5.97
CA THR A 485 -6.25 -6.89 -6.20
C THR A 485 -6.60 -6.91 -7.69
N GLY A 486 -7.90 -6.88 -8.02
CA GLY A 486 -8.34 -6.73 -9.41
C GLY A 486 -8.01 -5.35 -9.99
N GLN A 487 -8.30 -4.30 -9.23
CA GLN A 487 -8.00 -2.90 -9.55
C GLN A 487 -7.37 -2.22 -8.33
N ASP A 488 -6.47 -1.28 -8.56
CA ASP A 488 -5.97 -0.40 -7.51
C ASP A 488 -7.13 0.36 -6.86
N TYR A 489 -6.95 0.70 -5.60
CA TYR A 489 -7.96 1.29 -4.73
C TYR A 489 -7.31 2.37 -3.87
N LEU A 490 -8.13 3.20 -3.21
CA LEU A 490 -7.62 4.38 -2.51
C LEU A 490 -7.13 3.99 -1.10
N GLY A 491 -6.07 4.63 -0.61
CA GLY A 491 -5.38 4.21 0.61
C GLY A 491 -4.48 2.99 0.41
N GLU A 492 -4.02 2.41 1.52
CA GLU A 492 -3.08 1.28 1.58
C GLU A 492 -1.93 1.31 0.54
N PRO A 493 -1.16 2.41 0.49
CA PRO A 493 -0.16 2.68 -0.55
C PRO A 493 1.14 1.86 -0.41
N THR A 494 1.08 0.64 0.14
CA THR A 494 2.26 -0.20 0.34
C THR A 494 3.04 -0.36 -0.97
N PRO A 495 4.38 -0.13 -0.96
CA PRO A 495 5.25 0.00 0.20
C PRO A 495 5.51 1.44 0.68
N TYR A 496 4.83 2.43 0.11
CA TYR A 496 5.02 3.85 0.39
C TYR A 496 3.95 4.40 1.34
N HIS A 497 3.91 5.73 1.47
CA HIS A 497 2.85 6.52 2.13
C HIS A 497 2.18 7.49 1.15
N THR A 498 2.03 7.07 -0.11
CA THR A 498 1.31 7.80 -1.16
C THR A 498 -0.22 7.69 -0.96
N LYS A 499 -1.07 8.08 -1.92
CA LYS A 499 -2.54 8.14 -1.68
C LYS A 499 -3.32 6.87 -2.07
N ASN A 500 -2.79 5.99 -2.92
CA ASN A 500 -3.49 4.79 -3.38
C ASN A 500 -2.56 3.59 -3.55
N SER A 501 -3.16 2.42 -3.67
CA SER A 501 -2.46 1.15 -3.72
C SER A 501 -1.75 0.89 -5.06
N TYR A 502 -0.89 -0.14 -5.07
CA TYR A 502 -0.10 -0.59 -6.22
C TYR A 502 -0.39 -2.06 -6.60
N PHE A 503 -1.36 -2.70 -5.93
CA PHE A 503 -1.60 -4.14 -6.00
C PHE A 503 -2.41 -4.57 -7.23
N GLY A 504 -3.21 -3.66 -7.78
CA GLY A 504 -4.17 -3.95 -8.83
C GLY A 504 -3.54 -4.39 -10.13
N MET A 505 -4.21 -5.30 -10.83
CA MET A 505 -3.90 -5.62 -12.23
C MET A 505 -4.37 -4.50 -13.18
N LEU A 506 -5.33 -3.70 -12.73
CA LEU A 506 -5.73 -2.42 -13.32
C LEU A 506 -5.30 -1.28 -12.39
N ASP A 507 -4.92 -0.13 -12.94
CA ASP A 507 -4.72 1.09 -12.14
C ASP A 507 -6.07 1.73 -11.72
N THR A 508 -6.05 2.80 -10.90
CA THR A 508 -7.29 3.44 -10.43
C THR A 508 -8.14 4.04 -11.58
N ALA A 509 -7.51 4.39 -12.72
CA ALA A 509 -8.20 4.84 -13.92
C ALA A 509 -8.75 3.67 -14.76
N GLY A 510 -8.50 2.42 -14.35
CA GLY A 510 -8.93 1.21 -15.03
C GLY A 510 -8.10 0.88 -16.27
N PHE A 511 -6.87 1.39 -16.37
CA PHE A 511 -5.93 0.98 -17.41
C PHE A 511 -5.17 -0.28 -17.00
N GLU A 512 -4.95 -1.16 -17.96
CA GLU A 512 -4.25 -2.43 -17.75
C GLU A 512 -2.76 -2.23 -17.42
N LYS A 513 -2.29 -2.94 -16.39
CA LYS A 513 -0.86 -3.13 -16.10
C LYS A 513 -0.37 -4.46 -16.71
N ASP A 514 0.93 -4.70 -16.73
CA ASP A 514 1.49 -5.93 -17.33
C ASP A 514 0.97 -7.22 -16.66
N GLY A 515 0.73 -7.18 -15.35
CA GLY A 515 0.13 -8.31 -14.61
C GLY A 515 -1.27 -8.73 -15.10
N PHE A 516 -2.06 -7.80 -15.67
CA PHE A 516 -3.35 -8.11 -16.28
C PHE A 516 -3.21 -9.17 -17.38
N TYR A 517 -2.24 -8.98 -18.28
CA TYR A 517 -2.04 -9.87 -19.42
C TYR A 517 -1.44 -11.21 -19.00
N MET A 518 -0.69 -11.26 -17.89
CA MET A 518 -0.21 -12.51 -17.31
C MET A 518 -1.38 -13.36 -16.83
N PHE A 519 -2.29 -12.80 -16.02
CA PHE A 519 -3.51 -13.51 -15.62
C PHE A 519 -4.42 -13.84 -16.82
N GLN A 520 -4.56 -12.92 -17.78
CA GLN A 520 -5.31 -13.18 -19.01
C GLN A 520 -4.77 -14.40 -19.77
N SER A 521 -3.45 -14.54 -19.88
CA SER A 521 -2.86 -15.71 -20.54
C SER A 521 -3.12 -17.02 -19.79
N ALA A 522 -3.41 -16.97 -18.49
CA ALA A 522 -3.74 -18.15 -17.70
C ALA A 522 -5.25 -18.45 -17.67
N TRP A 523 -6.10 -17.43 -17.75
CA TRP A 523 -7.54 -17.54 -17.46
C TRP A 523 -8.46 -17.35 -18.67
N ALA A 524 -7.97 -16.76 -19.77
CA ALA A 524 -8.77 -16.61 -20.98
C ALA A 524 -9.18 -17.98 -21.54
N ASP A 525 -10.25 -17.98 -22.36
CA ASP A 525 -10.63 -19.17 -23.13
C ASP A 525 -9.40 -19.68 -23.92
N PRO A 526 -8.98 -20.96 -23.77
CA PRO A 526 -7.83 -21.52 -24.48
C PRO A 526 -7.91 -21.38 -26.02
N LYS A 527 -9.09 -21.12 -26.58
CA LYS A 527 -9.29 -20.85 -28.01
C LYS A 527 -8.95 -19.42 -28.42
N GLN A 528 -8.89 -18.49 -27.48
CA GLN A 528 -8.52 -17.09 -27.75
C GLN A 528 -7.01 -16.93 -27.54
N PRO A 529 -6.22 -16.65 -28.59
CA PRO A 529 -4.78 -16.48 -28.43
C PRO A 529 -4.49 -15.19 -27.64
N VAL A 530 -3.72 -15.33 -26.56
CA VAL A 530 -3.21 -14.22 -25.76
C VAL A 530 -1.71 -14.10 -26.02
N LEU A 531 -1.25 -12.89 -26.31
CA LEU A 531 0.16 -12.56 -26.47
C LEU A 531 0.39 -11.11 -26.02
N HIS A 532 1.30 -10.92 -25.07
CA HIS A 532 1.70 -9.60 -24.59
C HIS A 532 3.22 -9.49 -24.48
N LEU A 533 3.76 -8.33 -24.87
CA LEU A 533 5.18 -8.02 -24.92
C LEU A 533 5.45 -6.74 -24.13
N PHE A 534 6.34 -6.85 -23.14
CA PHE A 534 6.74 -5.77 -22.26
C PHE A 534 8.25 -5.85 -21.94
N PRO A 535 8.94 -4.73 -21.73
CA PRO A 535 8.45 -3.35 -21.57
C PRO A 535 8.15 -2.62 -22.90
N TYR A 536 7.86 -1.31 -22.84
CA TYR A 536 7.95 -0.40 -24.02
C TYR A 536 9.40 -0.36 -24.56
N TRP A 537 9.63 0.19 -25.77
CA TRP A 537 10.95 0.10 -26.43
C TRP A 537 11.66 1.46 -26.65
N ASP A 538 11.95 2.20 -25.57
CA ASP A 538 12.64 3.52 -25.61
C ASP A 538 13.58 3.71 -24.40
N PHE A 539 14.84 3.23 -24.51
CA PHE A 539 15.84 3.27 -23.43
C PHE A 539 17.19 3.83 -23.88
N ASN A 540 18.17 3.93 -22.97
CA ASN A 540 19.53 4.36 -23.31
C ASN A 540 20.19 3.36 -24.27
N GLU A 541 20.91 3.88 -25.27
CA GLU A 541 21.58 3.04 -26.27
C GLU A 541 22.55 2.05 -25.59
N GLY A 542 22.41 0.76 -25.91
CA GLY A 542 23.25 -0.30 -25.33
C GLY A 542 22.91 -0.71 -23.89
N GLN A 543 21.92 -0.08 -23.23
CA GLN A 543 21.45 -0.52 -21.92
C GLN A 543 20.87 -1.94 -22.00
N GLU A 544 21.22 -2.82 -21.07
CA GLU A 544 20.62 -4.16 -21.00
C GLU A 544 19.17 -4.07 -20.49
N ILE A 545 18.24 -4.62 -21.28
CA ILE A 545 16.80 -4.62 -21.03
C ILE A 545 16.30 -6.05 -20.89
N ASP A 546 15.65 -6.35 -19.77
CA ASP A 546 14.86 -7.57 -19.60
C ASP A 546 13.55 -7.44 -20.38
N VAL A 547 13.40 -8.22 -21.44
CA VAL A 547 12.19 -8.33 -22.27
C VAL A 547 11.41 -9.56 -21.85
N ARG A 548 10.13 -9.39 -21.58
CA ARG A 548 9.20 -10.44 -21.17
C ARG A 548 8.05 -10.59 -22.16
N VAL A 549 7.66 -11.82 -22.42
CA VAL A 549 6.53 -12.19 -23.28
C VAL A 549 5.66 -13.18 -22.52
N CYS A 550 4.39 -12.85 -22.27
CA CYS A 550 3.41 -13.82 -21.77
C CYS A 550 2.45 -14.25 -22.87
N SER A 551 2.07 -15.53 -22.86
CA SER A 551 1.20 -16.11 -23.88
C SER A 551 0.58 -17.42 -23.42
N ASN A 552 -0.63 -17.71 -23.90
CA ASN A 552 -1.27 -19.02 -23.74
C ASN A 552 -1.00 -19.99 -24.91
N GLN A 553 -0.14 -19.60 -25.86
CA GLN A 553 0.20 -20.38 -27.04
C GLN A 553 1.35 -21.36 -26.77
N HIS A 554 1.63 -22.26 -27.71
CA HIS A 554 2.62 -23.33 -27.50
C HIS A 554 4.06 -22.80 -27.46
N SER A 555 4.40 -21.81 -28.30
CA SER A 555 5.74 -21.22 -28.33
C SER A 555 5.69 -19.76 -28.77
N VAL A 556 6.72 -19.00 -28.40
CA VAL A 556 6.88 -17.58 -28.77
C VAL A 556 8.27 -17.35 -29.38
N ALA A 557 8.36 -16.44 -30.35
CA ALA A 557 9.61 -16.00 -30.96
C ALA A 557 9.76 -14.48 -30.85
N LEU A 558 10.96 -14.02 -30.53
CA LEU A 558 11.28 -12.61 -30.36
C LEU A 558 12.19 -12.12 -31.49
N TYR A 559 11.91 -10.92 -32.00
CA TYR A 559 12.66 -10.29 -33.09
C TYR A 559 13.04 -8.86 -32.73
N ILE A 560 14.26 -8.46 -33.10
CA ILE A 560 14.73 -7.07 -33.04
C ILE A 560 15.06 -6.62 -34.47
N ASN A 561 14.43 -5.55 -34.95
CA ASN A 561 14.63 -5.03 -36.31
C ASN A 561 14.58 -6.15 -37.39
N ASP A 562 13.54 -7.00 -37.32
CA ASP A 562 13.31 -8.19 -38.16
C ASP A 562 14.27 -9.37 -37.96
N GLN A 563 15.30 -9.24 -37.14
CA GLN A 563 16.24 -10.31 -36.84
C GLN A 563 15.73 -11.18 -35.70
N LEU A 564 15.63 -12.48 -35.91
CA LEU A 564 15.25 -13.44 -34.88
C LEU A 564 16.30 -13.45 -33.76
N VAL A 565 15.87 -13.11 -32.56
CA VAL A 565 16.66 -13.23 -31.33
C VAL A 565 16.64 -14.66 -30.83
N GLY A 566 15.44 -15.26 -30.79
CA GLY A 566 15.26 -16.64 -30.36
C GLY A 566 13.80 -17.05 -30.27
N LYS A 567 13.56 -18.36 -30.25
CA LYS A 567 12.24 -18.99 -30.06
C LYS A 567 12.27 -19.86 -28.81
N GLN A 568 11.24 -19.77 -27.97
CA GLN A 568 11.11 -20.52 -26.72
C GLN A 568 9.71 -21.17 -26.66
N GLU A 569 9.64 -22.44 -26.24
CA GLU A 569 8.36 -23.12 -25.96
C GLU A 569 7.82 -22.68 -24.60
N MET A 570 6.50 -22.52 -24.45
CA MET A 570 5.90 -22.08 -23.18
C MET A 570 5.86 -23.20 -22.13
N GLY A 571 5.58 -24.44 -22.53
CA GLY A 571 5.45 -25.57 -21.59
C GLY A 571 4.36 -25.28 -20.54
N THR A 572 4.73 -25.32 -19.26
CA THR A 572 3.86 -24.96 -18.12
C THR A 572 4.07 -23.53 -17.63
N GLU A 573 4.96 -22.76 -18.26
CA GLU A 573 5.28 -21.39 -17.84
C GLU A 573 4.33 -20.39 -18.48
N ILE A 574 4.09 -19.29 -17.77
CA ILE A 574 3.22 -18.19 -18.22
C ILE A 574 4.02 -17.19 -19.05
N THR A 575 5.29 -17.01 -18.71
CA THR A 575 6.17 -16.00 -19.30
C THR A 575 7.49 -16.57 -19.82
N ARG A 576 8.03 -15.93 -20.86
CA ARG A 576 9.38 -16.14 -21.40
C ARG A 576 10.16 -14.84 -21.40
N ASN A 577 11.45 -14.92 -21.10
CA ASN A 577 12.30 -13.76 -20.82
C ASN A 577 13.57 -13.78 -21.69
N TRP A 578 14.03 -12.60 -22.09
CA TRP A 578 15.30 -12.34 -22.78
C TRP A 578 15.98 -11.13 -22.14
N VAL A 579 17.31 -11.06 -22.20
CA VAL A 579 18.09 -9.85 -21.86
C VAL A 579 18.77 -9.38 -23.12
N LEU A 580 18.48 -8.15 -23.55
CA LEU A 580 18.97 -7.61 -24.82
C LEU A 580 19.51 -6.19 -24.62
N PRO A 581 20.64 -5.82 -25.25
CA PRO A 581 21.04 -4.42 -25.33
C PRO A 581 20.00 -3.66 -26.15
N TYR A 582 19.50 -2.55 -25.62
CA TYR A 582 18.58 -1.69 -26.33
C TYR A 582 19.23 -1.15 -27.60
N GLN A 583 18.50 -1.30 -28.71
CA GLN A 583 18.80 -0.67 -30.00
C GLN A 583 17.53 0.01 -30.48
N LYS A 584 17.64 1.27 -30.88
CA LYS A 584 16.51 2.02 -31.45
C LYS A 584 15.90 1.28 -32.64
N GLY A 585 14.57 1.17 -32.68
CA GLY A 585 13.85 0.54 -33.78
C GLY A 585 12.59 -0.20 -33.33
N ARG A 586 12.45 -1.46 -33.76
CA ARG A 586 11.26 -2.29 -33.53
C ARG A 586 11.60 -3.57 -32.78
N LEU A 587 10.80 -3.87 -31.77
CA LEU A 587 10.75 -5.16 -31.08
C LEU A 587 9.43 -5.87 -31.42
N ARG A 588 9.48 -7.14 -31.83
CA ARG A 588 8.29 -7.93 -32.18
C ARG A 588 8.30 -9.27 -31.48
N ALA A 589 7.16 -9.71 -30.98
CA ALA A 589 6.93 -11.07 -30.53
C ALA A 589 5.85 -11.75 -31.39
N ASP A 590 6.10 -13.00 -31.77
CA ASP A 590 5.18 -13.85 -32.55
C ASP A 590 4.85 -15.11 -31.73
N ALA A 591 3.58 -15.49 -31.66
CA ALA A 591 3.11 -16.68 -30.95
C ALA A 591 2.64 -17.77 -31.94
N PHE A 592 2.92 -19.03 -31.61
CA PHE A 592 2.63 -20.17 -32.46
C PHE A 592 1.88 -21.26 -31.72
N ASP A 593 0.94 -21.91 -32.40
CA ASP A 593 0.27 -23.11 -31.92
C ASP A 593 1.21 -24.34 -31.91
N LYS A 594 0.69 -25.47 -31.43
CA LYS A 594 1.43 -26.75 -31.38
C LYS A 594 1.82 -27.31 -32.75
N ASN A 595 1.22 -26.82 -33.83
CA ASN A 595 1.54 -27.22 -35.21
C ASN A 595 2.56 -26.27 -35.85
N GLY A 596 2.99 -25.23 -35.13
CA GLY A 596 3.90 -24.21 -35.63
C GLY A 596 3.23 -23.12 -36.47
N GLN A 597 1.89 -23.03 -36.44
CA GLN A 597 1.15 -21.95 -37.11
C GLN A 597 1.16 -20.68 -36.27
N LEU A 598 1.43 -19.53 -36.91
CA LEU A 598 1.35 -18.22 -36.27
C LEU A 598 -0.11 -17.92 -35.86
N THR A 599 -0.34 -17.61 -34.59
CA THR A 599 -1.67 -17.33 -34.04
C THR A 599 -1.84 -15.88 -33.56
N ALA A 600 -0.76 -15.22 -33.14
CA ALA A 600 -0.76 -13.81 -32.75
C ALA A 600 0.62 -13.17 -32.98
N SER A 601 0.64 -11.85 -33.13
CA SER A 601 1.86 -11.03 -33.23
C SER A 601 1.64 -9.70 -32.53
N VAL A 602 2.66 -9.19 -31.82
CA VAL A 602 2.63 -7.90 -31.11
C VAL A 602 3.95 -7.17 -31.32
N GLU A 603 3.89 -5.85 -31.44
CA GLU A 603 5.04 -5.00 -31.75
C GLU A 603 5.15 -3.84 -30.76
N ARG A 604 6.40 -3.45 -30.45
CA ARG A 604 6.78 -2.24 -29.73
C ARG A 604 7.80 -1.47 -30.56
N PHE A 605 7.73 -0.15 -30.49
CA PHE A 605 8.60 0.73 -31.27
C PHE A 605 9.28 1.72 -30.34
N SER A 606 10.49 2.14 -30.73
CA SER A 606 11.05 3.39 -30.24
C SER A 606 10.24 4.55 -30.79
N PHE A 607 9.89 5.50 -29.93
CA PHE A 607 8.99 6.61 -30.24
C PHE A 607 9.66 7.97 -29.99
N GLY A 608 9.09 9.00 -30.60
CA GLY A 608 9.49 10.39 -30.42
C GLY A 608 8.87 11.04 -29.18
N GLU A 609 8.77 12.36 -29.23
CA GLU A 609 8.16 13.17 -28.18
C GLU A 609 6.64 13.23 -28.35
N ALA A 610 5.91 13.29 -27.23
CA ALA A 610 4.46 13.39 -27.24
C ALA A 610 4.00 14.73 -27.86
N SER A 611 3.32 14.65 -29.00
CA SER A 611 2.83 15.80 -29.77
C SER A 611 1.33 15.75 -30.05
N GLN A 612 0.71 14.57 -29.96
CA GLN A 612 -0.72 14.37 -30.20
C GLN A 612 -1.39 13.58 -29.09
N LEU A 613 -2.73 13.69 -29.00
CA LEU A 613 -3.57 12.89 -28.11
C LEU A 613 -4.62 12.15 -28.95
N ALA A 614 -4.61 10.83 -28.88
CA ALA A 614 -5.70 10.00 -29.39
C ALA A 614 -6.76 9.81 -28.31
N LEU A 615 -8.02 10.12 -28.65
CA LEU A 615 -9.16 10.03 -27.75
C LEU A 615 -10.02 8.79 -28.10
N THR A 616 -10.29 7.96 -27.11
CA THR A 616 -11.18 6.79 -27.22
C THR A 616 -12.36 6.98 -26.28
N TYR A 617 -13.57 6.92 -26.82
CA TYR A 617 -14.82 7.12 -26.09
C TYR A 617 -15.46 5.77 -25.78
N GLU A 618 -15.72 5.53 -24.49
CA GLU A 618 -16.49 4.40 -23.98
C GLU A 618 -17.77 4.95 -23.36
N HIS A 619 -18.89 4.80 -24.08
CA HIS A 619 -20.21 5.22 -23.62
C HIS A 619 -20.88 4.08 -22.85
N LEU A 620 -21.24 4.33 -21.60
CA LEU A 620 -22.08 3.45 -20.79
C LEU A 620 -23.48 4.06 -20.63
N ASP A 621 -24.19 3.74 -19.55
CA ASP A 621 -25.62 4.04 -19.44
C ASP A 621 -25.85 5.53 -19.15
N GLU A 622 -25.11 6.13 -18.20
CA GLU A 622 -25.16 7.55 -17.85
C GLU A 622 -23.86 8.32 -18.14
N LEU A 623 -22.73 7.63 -18.18
CA LEU A 623 -21.40 8.23 -18.24
C LEU A 623 -20.67 7.88 -19.55
N THR A 624 -19.76 8.76 -19.93
CA THR A 624 -18.78 8.51 -21.00
C THR A 624 -17.37 8.59 -20.42
N PHE A 625 -16.62 7.51 -20.59
CA PHE A 625 -15.21 7.41 -20.21
C PHE A 625 -14.36 7.72 -21.44
N VAL A 626 -13.56 8.78 -21.39
CA VAL A 626 -12.72 9.25 -22.49
C VAL A 626 -11.27 8.99 -22.14
N SER A 627 -10.69 7.96 -22.73
CA SER A 627 -9.27 7.64 -22.58
C SER A 627 -8.45 8.47 -23.56
N MET A 628 -7.35 9.05 -23.09
CA MET A 628 -6.42 9.85 -23.87
C MET A 628 -5.07 9.13 -23.90
N THR A 629 -4.54 8.87 -25.10
CA THR A 629 -3.23 8.24 -25.29
C THR A 629 -2.31 9.21 -26.02
N ALA A 630 -1.13 9.45 -25.45
CA ALA A 630 -0.11 10.27 -26.08
C ALA A 630 0.50 9.57 -27.29
N LEU A 631 0.55 10.28 -28.42
CA LEU A 631 1.22 9.84 -29.64
C LEU A 631 2.33 10.81 -30.02
N ASP A 632 3.34 10.31 -30.73
CA ASP A 632 4.35 11.14 -31.39
C ASP A 632 3.89 11.63 -32.78
N ASP A 633 4.77 12.37 -33.47
CA ASP A 633 4.49 12.91 -34.81
C ASP A 633 4.27 11.83 -35.89
N GLN A 634 4.65 10.58 -35.61
CA GLN A 634 4.45 9.44 -36.50
C GLN A 634 3.20 8.62 -36.12
N GLY A 635 2.48 9.02 -35.07
CA GLY A 635 1.32 8.32 -34.55
C GLY A 635 1.65 7.11 -33.68
N LEU A 636 2.91 6.96 -33.22
CA LEU A 636 3.31 5.89 -32.32
C LEU A 636 2.99 6.26 -30.87
N PRO A 637 2.49 5.33 -30.03
CA PRO A 637 2.27 5.59 -28.61
C PRO A 637 3.55 5.96 -27.85
N VAL A 638 3.52 7.08 -27.12
CA VAL A 638 4.61 7.53 -26.25
C VAL A 638 4.32 7.02 -24.84
N GLU A 639 4.63 5.74 -24.62
CA GLU A 639 4.22 4.97 -23.42
C GLU A 639 4.88 5.44 -22.11
N ASN A 640 5.85 6.36 -22.21
CA ASN A 640 6.44 7.03 -21.06
C ASN A 640 6.10 8.53 -21.00
N ALA A 641 5.11 9.06 -21.72
CA ALA A 641 4.79 10.50 -21.61
C ALA A 641 4.17 10.90 -20.26
N ASN A 642 4.52 12.08 -19.75
CA ASN A 642 4.00 12.70 -18.50
C ASN A 642 3.59 14.18 -18.67
N ARG A 643 3.33 14.60 -19.92
CA ARG A 643 2.92 15.99 -20.22
C ARG A 643 1.62 16.34 -19.50
N LEU A 644 1.52 17.59 -19.04
CA LEU A 644 0.28 18.15 -18.49
C LEU A 644 -0.76 18.32 -19.60
N VAL A 645 -1.98 17.84 -19.36
CA VAL A 645 -3.11 17.93 -20.29
C VAL A 645 -4.22 18.75 -19.67
N ARG A 646 -4.71 19.75 -20.39
CA ARG A 646 -5.91 20.51 -20.06
C ARG A 646 -7.12 19.94 -20.80
N VAL A 647 -8.20 19.69 -20.06
CA VAL A 647 -9.44 19.13 -20.58
C VAL A 647 -10.58 20.13 -20.42
N THR A 648 -11.28 20.42 -21.51
CA THR A 648 -12.45 21.31 -21.52
C THR A 648 -13.65 20.57 -22.09
N VAL A 649 -14.77 20.59 -21.37
CA VAL A 649 -16.03 19.98 -21.79
C VAL A 649 -17.08 21.07 -21.98
N LYS A 650 -17.78 21.06 -23.13
CA LYS A 650 -18.90 21.97 -23.43
C LYS A 650 -20.17 21.14 -23.63
N GLY A 651 -21.29 21.55 -23.05
CA GLY A 651 -22.58 20.86 -23.19
C GLY A 651 -22.80 19.64 -22.28
N ALA A 652 -21.80 19.26 -21.48
CA ALA A 652 -21.83 18.17 -20.50
C ALA A 652 -21.01 18.54 -19.25
N ALA A 653 -21.09 17.73 -18.20
CA ALA A 653 -20.29 17.92 -16.98
C ALA A 653 -19.05 17.01 -17.00
N LEU A 654 -17.87 17.57 -16.71
CA LEU A 654 -16.67 16.79 -16.40
C LEU A 654 -16.73 16.39 -14.93
N LEU A 655 -16.80 15.09 -14.63
CA LEU A 655 -16.81 14.58 -13.26
C LEU A 655 -15.40 14.54 -12.66
N GLY A 656 -14.40 14.26 -13.49
CA GLY A 656 -13.00 14.31 -13.08
C GLY A 656 -12.04 13.67 -14.07
N LEU A 657 -10.76 13.76 -13.71
CA LEU A 657 -9.61 13.24 -14.44
C LEU A 657 -8.85 12.25 -13.55
N ASP A 658 -8.37 11.14 -14.12
CA ASP A 658 -7.48 10.21 -13.43
C ASP A 658 -6.42 9.61 -14.36
N ASN A 659 -5.22 9.37 -13.85
CA ASN A 659 -4.10 8.82 -14.59
C ASN A 659 -3.55 7.53 -13.95
N GLY A 660 -4.00 7.14 -12.75
CA GLY A 660 -3.49 5.96 -12.05
C GLY A 660 -2.14 6.15 -11.36
N ASP A 661 -1.56 7.35 -11.33
CA ASP A 661 -0.34 7.64 -10.58
C ASP A 661 -0.65 7.76 -9.09
N ALA A 662 -0.11 6.81 -8.31
CA ALA A 662 -0.26 6.78 -6.87
C ALA A 662 0.36 7.99 -6.16
N SER A 663 1.34 8.66 -6.78
CA SER A 663 1.98 9.84 -6.19
C SER A 663 1.41 11.18 -6.68
N ASP A 664 0.36 11.18 -7.51
CA ASP A 664 -0.31 12.39 -8.01
C ASP A 664 -1.45 12.86 -7.09
N TYR A 665 -1.17 13.87 -6.26
CA TYR A 665 -2.13 14.48 -5.33
C TYR A 665 -3.01 15.58 -5.96
N THR A 666 -2.99 15.76 -7.28
CA THR A 666 -3.92 16.68 -7.94
C THR A 666 -5.36 16.25 -7.61
N PRO A 667 -6.27 17.17 -7.24
CA PRO A 667 -7.68 16.84 -7.07
C PRO A 667 -8.28 16.20 -8.33
N TYR A 668 -9.16 15.20 -8.18
CA TYR A 668 -9.75 14.50 -9.33
C TYR A 668 -10.66 15.40 -10.16
N GLN A 669 -11.34 16.38 -9.54
CA GLN A 669 -12.21 17.33 -10.23
C GLN A 669 -11.43 18.48 -10.92
N HIS A 670 -10.09 18.47 -10.89
CA HIS A 670 -9.30 19.48 -11.59
C HIS A 670 -9.39 19.29 -13.12
N HIS A 671 -9.25 20.39 -13.86
CA HIS A 671 -9.38 20.38 -15.33
C HIS A 671 -8.03 20.15 -16.04
N GLU A 672 -6.96 20.05 -15.28
CA GLU A 672 -5.60 19.79 -15.76
C GLU A 672 -4.99 18.67 -14.94
N ARG A 673 -4.40 17.68 -15.62
CA ARG A 673 -3.69 16.58 -14.97
C ARG A 673 -2.58 16.06 -15.89
N ARG A 674 -1.47 15.62 -15.31
CA ARG A 674 -0.39 14.99 -16.07
C ARG A 674 -0.82 13.64 -16.61
N LEU A 675 -0.36 13.28 -17.79
CA LEU A 675 -0.34 11.89 -18.22
C LEU A 675 0.50 11.07 -17.24
N PHE A 676 0.15 9.80 -17.05
CA PHE A 676 1.02 8.82 -16.41
C PHE A 676 1.24 7.68 -17.40
N SER A 677 2.49 7.39 -17.73
CA SER A 677 2.89 6.41 -18.74
C SER A 677 2.04 6.52 -20.02
N GLY A 678 1.94 7.74 -20.55
CA GLY A 678 1.27 8.05 -21.81
C GLY A 678 -0.25 8.10 -21.78
N LYS A 679 -0.92 7.89 -20.63
CA LYS A 679 -2.39 7.83 -20.56
C LYS A 679 -3.00 8.77 -19.52
N LEU A 680 -4.24 9.20 -19.80
CA LEU A 680 -5.14 9.95 -18.92
C LEU A 680 -6.58 9.55 -19.21
N LEU A 681 -7.43 9.48 -18.18
CA LEU A 681 -8.87 9.26 -18.28
C LEU A 681 -9.61 10.56 -17.93
N ALA A 682 -10.64 10.90 -18.69
CA ALA A 682 -11.69 11.83 -18.29
C ALA A 682 -13.04 11.12 -18.19
N VAL A 683 -13.83 11.45 -17.17
CA VAL A 683 -15.21 10.93 -17.03
C VAL A 683 -16.19 12.07 -17.21
N VAL A 684 -17.07 11.93 -18.19
CA VAL A 684 -18.05 12.95 -18.58
C VAL A 684 -19.46 12.43 -18.29
N LYS A 685 -20.31 13.27 -17.70
CA LYS A 685 -21.75 13.06 -17.58
C LYS A 685 -22.48 13.91 -18.63
N PRO A 686 -22.94 13.31 -19.75
CA PRO A 686 -23.73 14.01 -20.75
C PRO A 686 -25.05 14.52 -20.18
N VAL A 687 -25.58 15.58 -20.77
CA VAL A 687 -26.95 16.04 -20.48
C VAL A 687 -27.88 15.48 -21.56
N ALA A 688 -28.93 14.77 -21.15
CA ALA A 688 -29.88 14.15 -22.06
C ALA A 688 -30.42 15.16 -23.10
N GLY A 689 -30.34 14.78 -24.39
CA GLY A 689 -30.81 15.59 -25.50
C GLY A 689 -29.94 16.82 -25.85
N LYS A 690 -28.76 16.99 -25.24
CA LYS A 690 -27.81 18.05 -25.59
C LYS A 690 -26.56 17.47 -26.26
N GLU A 691 -26.16 18.05 -27.38
CA GLU A 691 -24.84 17.79 -27.96
C GLU A 691 -23.74 18.33 -27.04
N TRP A 692 -22.62 17.63 -26.99
CA TRP A 692 -21.47 18.00 -26.17
C TRP A 692 -20.16 17.68 -26.90
N THR A 693 -19.10 18.38 -26.51
CA THR A 693 -17.74 18.19 -27.04
C THR A 693 -16.72 18.18 -25.91
N LEU A 694 -15.65 17.40 -26.07
CA LEU A 694 -14.48 17.42 -25.22
C LEU A 694 -13.26 17.83 -26.05
N GLU A 695 -12.53 18.83 -25.57
CA GLU A 695 -11.24 19.27 -26.10
C GLU A 695 -10.17 18.91 -25.07
N ALA A 696 -9.10 18.24 -25.51
CA ALA A 696 -7.93 17.93 -24.68
C ALA A 696 -6.67 18.42 -25.40
N ALA A 697 -5.81 19.15 -24.69
CA ALA A 697 -4.60 19.72 -25.26
C ALA A 697 -3.44 19.70 -24.25
N PHE A 698 -2.22 19.56 -24.76
CA PHE A 698 -1.03 19.74 -23.93
C PHE A 698 -0.89 21.19 -23.46
N VAL A 699 -0.38 21.35 -22.25
CA VAL A 699 0.00 22.65 -21.69
C VAL A 699 1.50 22.86 -22.00
N ASP A 700 1.82 23.87 -22.80
CA ASP A 700 3.19 24.10 -23.30
C ASP A 700 4.06 24.91 -22.33
N GLU A 701 3.47 25.53 -21.30
CA GLU A 701 4.20 26.25 -20.26
C GLU A 701 4.96 25.33 -19.29
N ASP A 702 4.62 24.04 -19.27
CA ASP A 702 5.14 23.04 -18.33
C ASP A 702 5.47 21.72 -19.07
N ILE A 703 6.48 21.79 -19.95
CA ILE A 703 7.00 20.60 -20.66
C ILE A 703 7.94 19.84 -19.71
N PRO A 704 7.54 18.65 -19.21
CA PRO A 704 8.36 17.87 -18.31
C PRO A 704 9.52 17.20 -19.06
N VAL A 705 10.56 16.83 -18.31
CA VAL A 705 11.57 15.88 -18.78
C VAL A 705 10.92 14.51 -18.86
N ARG A 706 10.75 13.99 -20.08
CA ARG A 706 10.22 12.66 -20.33
C ARG A 706 11.28 11.58 -20.13
N ARG A 707 12.52 11.87 -20.55
CA ARG A 707 13.64 10.93 -20.55
C ARG A 707 14.95 11.62 -20.21
N VAL A 708 15.76 10.96 -19.38
CA VAL A 708 17.17 11.30 -19.16
C VAL A 708 18.01 10.35 -20.01
N ASN A 709 18.79 10.88 -20.93
CA ASN A 709 19.70 10.10 -21.76
C ASN A 709 21.11 10.14 -21.15
N LEU A 710 21.71 8.98 -20.88
CA LEU A 710 23.04 8.86 -20.30
C LEU A 710 24.05 8.37 -21.32
N THR A 711 25.19 9.05 -21.38
CA THR A 711 26.37 8.63 -22.16
C THR A 711 27.55 8.47 -21.24
N LYS A 712 28.34 7.40 -21.43
CA LYS A 712 29.56 7.16 -20.64
C LYS A 712 30.81 7.15 -21.50
N GLU A 713 31.89 7.75 -20.99
CA GLU A 713 33.24 7.70 -21.53
C GLU A 713 34.24 7.46 -20.39
N GLY A 714 34.80 6.24 -20.31
CA GLY A 714 35.52 5.80 -19.11
C GLY A 714 34.61 5.86 -17.87
N TYR A 715 35.11 6.43 -16.77
CA TYR A 715 34.35 6.66 -15.54
C TYR A 715 33.59 8.00 -15.52
N HIS A 716 33.52 8.73 -16.63
CA HIS A 716 32.71 9.94 -16.76
C HIS A 716 31.36 9.61 -17.39
N VAL A 717 30.28 10.12 -16.78
CA VAL A 717 28.91 10.00 -17.28
C VAL A 717 28.32 11.38 -17.48
N ARG A 718 27.68 11.63 -18.64
CA ARG A 718 26.89 12.86 -18.89
C ARG A 718 25.43 12.54 -19.14
N ALA A 719 24.57 13.46 -18.73
CA ALA A 719 23.14 13.45 -18.97
C ALA A 719 22.74 14.44 -20.06
N ASN A 720 21.77 14.06 -20.88
CA ASN A 720 21.03 14.93 -21.79
C ASN A 720 19.53 14.74 -21.56
N LEU A 721 18.79 15.83 -21.39
CA LEU A 721 17.37 15.80 -21.08
C LEU A 721 16.53 15.85 -22.36
N LEU A 722 15.50 15.01 -22.42
CA LEU A 722 14.54 14.98 -23.52
C LEU A 722 13.10 15.24 -23.01
N PRO A 723 12.31 16.06 -23.72
CA PRO A 723 12.69 16.80 -24.93
C PRO A 723 13.68 17.94 -24.63
N GLU A 724 14.42 18.42 -25.65
CA GLU A 724 15.45 19.48 -25.49
C GLU A 724 14.88 20.80 -24.93
N ASN A 725 13.59 21.05 -25.15
CA ASN A 725 12.86 22.21 -24.66
C ASN A 725 12.11 21.95 -23.34
N ALA A 726 12.38 20.83 -22.65
CA ALA A 726 11.84 20.58 -21.32
C ALA A 726 12.26 21.69 -20.34
N VAL A 727 11.43 21.91 -19.32
CA VAL A 727 11.72 22.87 -18.25
C VAL A 727 13.05 22.51 -17.59
N LYS A 728 13.98 23.47 -17.59
CA LYS A 728 15.30 23.30 -16.97
C LYS A 728 15.16 23.12 -15.47
N GLN A 729 15.83 22.11 -14.94
CA GLN A 729 15.82 21.76 -13.52
C GLN A 729 17.16 21.13 -13.11
N PRO A 730 17.53 21.18 -11.82
CA PRO A 730 18.70 20.47 -11.32
C PRO A 730 18.60 18.96 -11.53
N LEU A 731 19.75 18.32 -11.79
CA LEU A 731 19.86 16.86 -11.84
C LEU A 731 20.22 16.31 -10.47
N VAL A 732 19.64 15.16 -10.15
CA VAL A 732 19.97 14.42 -8.92
C VAL A 732 20.83 13.22 -9.30
N TRP A 733 22.11 13.27 -8.92
CA TRP A 733 23.06 12.19 -9.16
C TRP A 733 23.18 11.29 -7.93
N ARG A 734 23.26 9.98 -8.14
CA ARG A 734 23.52 8.99 -7.09
C ARG A 734 24.35 7.82 -7.61
N LEU A 735 25.08 7.19 -6.69
CA LEU A 735 25.74 5.91 -6.89
C LEU A 735 25.03 4.84 -6.05
N THR A 736 24.48 3.83 -6.69
CA THR A 736 23.73 2.77 -6.00
C THR A 736 24.20 1.38 -6.40
N ASN A 737 23.79 0.35 -5.66
CA ASN A 737 23.77 -1.02 -6.17
C ASN A 737 22.53 -1.24 -7.06
N ALA A 738 22.34 -2.47 -7.56
CA ALA A 738 21.20 -2.82 -8.40
C ALA A 738 19.84 -2.66 -7.69
N ALA A 739 19.81 -2.79 -6.35
CA ALA A 739 18.62 -2.62 -5.53
C ALA A 739 18.27 -1.14 -5.24
N GLY A 740 19.09 -0.21 -5.72
CA GLY A 740 18.92 1.23 -5.45
C GLY A 740 19.45 1.68 -4.08
N VAL A 741 20.13 0.82 -3.32
CA VAL A 741 20.81 1.20 -2.08
C VAL A 741 22.06 2.00 -2.42
N ASP A 742 22.33 3.10 -1.71
CA ASP A 742 23.56 3.87 -1.92
C ASP A 742 24.79 2.99 -1.77
N SER A 743 25.73 3.11 -2.71
CA SER A 743 26.92 2.28 -2.78
C SER A 743 28.12 2.99 -2.17
N ASN A 744 28.92 2.26 -1.39
CA ASN A 744 30.19 2.73 -0.82
C ASN A 744 31.42 2.32 -1.66
N ILE A 745 31.23 1.61 -2.78
CA ILE A 745 32.34 1.08 -3.61
C ILE A 745 32.85 2.10 -4.63
N ALA A 746 32.22 3.27 -4.71
CA ALA A 746 32.71 4.41 -5.46
C ALA A 746 32.22 5.73 -4.85
N GLN A 747 32.99 6.79 -5.07
CA GLN A 747 32.57 8.18 -4.83
C GLN A 747 32.23 8.84 -6.16
N MET A 748 31.57 9.99 -6.09
CA MET A 748 31.24 10.77 -7.29
C MET A 748 31.64 12.24 -7.13
N GLN A 749 32.10 12.83 -8.23
CA GLN A 749 32.32 14.25 -8.36
C GLN A 749 31.46 14.79 -9.50
N VAL A 750 30.49 15.63 -9.17
CA VAL A 750 29.59 16.25 -10.15
C VAL A 750 30.30 17.41 -10.84
N ASP A 751 30.15 17.52 -12.17
CA ASP A 751 30.70 18.61 -12.99
C ASP A 751 30.12 19.97 -12.54
N GLU A 752 30.83 21.08 -12.78
CA GLU A 752 30.37 22.43 -12.41
C GLU A 752 29.03 22.83 -13.06
N ASP A 753 28.73 22.29 -14.24
CA ASP A 753 27.46 22.53 -14.95
C ASP A 753 26.30 21.65 -14.44
N GLY A 754 26.58 20.70 -13.54
CA GLY A 754 25.64 19.73 -13.00
C GLY A 754 25.19 18.64 -13.99
N GLN A 755 25.68 18.64 -15.23
CA GLN A 755 25.24 17.76 -16.31
C GLN A 755 26.08 16.49 -16.45
N GLY A 756 27.19 16.39 -15.73
CA GLY A 756 28.04 15.20 -15.73
C GLY A 756 28.55 14.84 -14.35
N VAL A 757 29.07 13.62 -14.25
CA VAL A 757 29.64 13.09 -13.03
C VAL A 757 30.84 12.20 -13.35
N THR A 758 31.91 12.38 -12.59
CA THR A 758 33.07 11.47 -12.57
C THR A 758 32.90 10.48 -11.43
N VAL A 759 32.89 9.18 -11.76
CA VAL A 759 32.90 8.09 -10.78
C VAL A 759 34.35 7.83 -10.35
N ILE A 760 34.58 7.74 -9.05
CA ILE A 760 35.90 7.49 -8.44
C ILE A 760 35.80 6.15 -7.69
N PRO A 761 36.26 5.04 -8.30
CA PRO A 761 36.23 3.72 -7.68
C PRO A 761 36.98 3.64 -6.34
N THR A 762 36.38 3.01 -5.33
CA THR A 762 36.98 2.78 -4.00
C THR A 762 36.95 1.31 -3.57
N GLY A 763 36.17 0.45 -4.23
CA GLY A 763 36.17 -0.99 -4.01
C GLY A 763 35.58 -1.77 -5.19
N ASP A 764 35.73 -3.10 -5.13
CA ASP A 764 35.30 -4.02 -6.17
C ASP A 764 33.78 -4.26 -6.14
N GLY A 765 33.18 -4.46 -7.31
CA GLY A 765 31.77 -4.80 -7.46
C GLY A 765 31.04 -4.07 -8.58
N GLU A 766 29.72 -4.23 -8.63
CA GLU A 766 28.84 -3.48 -9.54
C GLU A 766 28.32 -2.19 -8.88
N VAL A 767 28.50 -1.05 -9.56
CA VAL A 767 27.91 0.24 -9.18
C VAL A 767 27.06 0.80 -10.31
N TYR A 768 25.94 1.41 -9.95
CA TYR A 768 24.98 2.02 -10.85
C TYR A 768 25.01 3.54 -10.66
N VAL A 769 25.32 4.27 -11.71
CA VAL A 769 25.20 5.72 -11.76
C VAL A 769 23.77 6.05 -12.14
N ARG A 770 23.04 6.73 -11.24
CA ARG A 770 21.67 7.18 -11.46
C ARG A 770 21.64 8.69 -11.65
N CYS A 771 20.81 9.15 -12.58
CA CYS A 771 20.54 10.56 -12.81
C CYS A 771 19.03 10.79 -12.88
N GLY A 772 18.49 11.54 -11.93
CA GLY A 772 17.06 11.80 -11.77
C GLY A 772 16.65 13.26 -11.96
N VAL A 773 15.34 13.44 -12.13
CA VAL A 773 14.64 14.73 -12.26
C VAL A 773 13.33 14.70 -11.47
N HIS A 774 12.84 15.87 -11.06
CA HIS A 774 11.67 16.01 -10.20
C HIS A 774 10.38 16.34 -10.98
N ASN A 775 10.45 17.03 -12.12
CA ASN A 775 9.27 17.46 -12.89
C ASN A 775 8.17 18.15 -12.05
N GLY A 776 8.58 18.88 -11.02
CA GLY A 776 7.68 19.57 -10.08
C GLY A 776 7.15 18.74 -8.92
N LYS A 777 7.55 17.46 -8.79
CA LYS A 777 7.26 16.61 -7.63
C LYS A 777 8.29 16.84 -6.50
N GLU A 778 7.89 16.58 -5.25
CA GLU A 778 8.78 16.66 -4.08
C GLU A 778 9.82 15.53 -4.06
N HIS A 779 9.48 14.39 -4.64
CA HIS A 779 10.35 13.22 -4.86
C HIS A 779 10.79 13.16 -6.33
N LEU A 780 11.68 12.22 -6.68
CA LEU A 780 12.03 12.03 -8.09
C LEU A 780 10.78 11.67 -8.89
N ASP A 781 10.62 12.20 -10.09
CA ASP A 781 9.58 11.70 -11.00
C ASP A 781 10.14 10.58 -11.86
N ARG A 782 11.40 10.74 -12.29
CA ARG A 782 12.08 9.85 -13.23
C ARG A 782 13.57 9.85 -13.04
N TYR A 783 14.20 8.76 -13.42
CA TYR A 783 15.64 8.68 -13.56
C TYR A 783 16.06 7.70 -14.64
N ALA A 784 17.30 7.86 -15.10
CA ALA A 784 18.01 6.87 -15.90
C ALA A 784 19.17 6.30 -15.09
N GLN A 785 19.64 5.12 -15.49
CA GLN A 785 20.79 4.48 -14.85
C GLN A 785 21.71 3.81 -15.87
N ILE A 786 22.99 3.72 -15.54
CA ILE A 786 24.00 2.92 -16.24
C ILE A 786 24.93 2.27 -15.21
N SER A 787 25.44 1.07 -15.49
CA SER A 787 26.31 0.33 -14.57
C SER A 787 27.78 0.32 -14.99
N TYR A 788 28.62 0.11 -13.98
CA TYR A 788 30.05 -0.20 -14.05
C TYR A 788 30.35 -1.46 -13.24
N THR A 789 31.29 -2.26 -13.72
CA THR A 789 31.95 -3.32 -12.95
C THR A 789 33.34 -2.82 -12.60
N ILE A 790 33.66 -2.76 -11.31
CA ILE A 790 34.96 -2.34 -10.77
C ILE A 790 35.68 -3.58 -10.23
N GLU A 791 36.96 -3.73 -10.56
CA GLU A 791 37.79 -4.87 -10.16
C GLU A 791 39.22 -4.40 -9.79
N GLY A 792 39.85 -5.06 -8.82
CA GLY A 792 41.25 -4.86 -8.45
C GLY A 792 41.53 -3.91 -7.28
N LEU A 793 40.51 -3.43 -6.57
CA LEU A 793 40.60 -2.52 -5.41
C LEU A 793 40.32 -3.19 -4.06
N GLY A 794 39.72 -4.39 -4.05
CA GLY A 794 39.31 -5.09 -2.83
C GLY A 794 37.97 -4.61 -2.28
N GLU A 795 37.59 -5.10 -1.09
CA GLU A 795 36.30 -4.80 -0.48
C GLU A 795 36.27 -3.39 0.13
N ALA A 796 35.26 -2.59 -0.23
CA ALA A 796 35.07 -1.27 0.34
C ALA A 796 34.63 -1.37 1.81
N ALA A 797 35.20 -0.52 2.66
CA ALA A 797 34.78 -0.42 4.05
C ALA A 797 33.48 0.37 4.20
N LEU A 798 32.64 -0.03 5.16
CA LEU A 798 31.43 0.70 5.55
C LEU A 798 31.77 1.70 6.66
N ASN A 799 31.27 2.94 6.56
CA ASN A 799 31.41 3.94 7.61
C ASN A 799 30.25 3.81 8.62
N PRO A 800 30.50 3.31 9.86
CA PRO A 800 29.44 3.09 10.84
C PRO A 800 28.83 4.39 11.40
N PHE A 801 29.47 5.55 11.17
CA PHE A 801 28.96 6.86 11.59
C PHE A 801 28.12 7.56 10.53
N GLU A 802 27.86 6.88 9.41
CA GLU A 802 26.83 7.23 8.44
C GLU A 802 25.73 6.16 8.47
N PHE A 803 24.54 6.49 7.95
CA PHE A 803 23.44 5.53 7.93
C PHE A 803 23.78 4.37 7.01
N ILE A 804 23.88 3.17 7.57
CA ILE A 804 24.09 1.93 6.81
C ILE A 804 22.73 1.26 6.61
N SER A 805 22.28 1.21 5.36
CA SER A 805 21.08 0.45 4.99
C SER A 805 21.28 -1.04 5.28
N ALA A 806 20.24 -1.67 5.79
CA ALA A 806 20.26 -3.11 6.02
C ALA A 806 20.32 -3.92 4.71
N GLY A 807 20.00 -3.31 3.57
CA GLY A 807 20.20 -3.89 2.25
C GLY A 807 21.67 -4.10 1.85
N LEU A 808 22.63 -3.57 2.63
CA LEU A 808 24.08 -3.78 2.44
C LEU A 808 24.65 -4.94 3.28
N TYR A 809 23.80 -5.79 3.86
CA TYR A 809 24.27 -6.91 4.68
C TYR A 809 25.24 -7.82 3.90
N SER A 810 26.32 -8.25 4.56
CA SER A 810 27.35 -9.13 3.99
C SER A 810 26.93 -10.60 4.09
N PHE A 811 26.16 -10.96 5.12
CA PHE A 811 25.76 -12.35 5.37
C PHE A 811 24.41 -12.46 6.09
N SER A 812 23.66 -13.51 5.76
CA SER A 812 22.51 -13.99 6.51
C SER A 812 22.52 -15.52 6.56
N ASN A 813 22.03 -16.09 7.66
CA ASN A 813 21.87 -17.54 7.82
C ASN A 813 20.70 -18.11 6.98
N VAL A 814 19.80 -17.24 6.51
CA VAL A 814 18.60 -17.58 5.75
C VAL A 814 18.45 -16.63 4.57
N LYS A 815 17.53 -16.94 3.64
CA LYS A 815 17.19 -16.01 2.56
C LYS A 815 16.24 -14.94 3.10
N LEU A 816 16.75 -13.73 3.30
CA LEU A 816 15.94 -12.56 3.67
C LEU A 816 15.08 -12.10 2.49
N THR A 817 13.98 -11.42 2.81
CA THR A 817 13.10 -10.75 1.83
C THR A 817 13.33 -9.24 1.86
N ASN A 818 12.79 -8.50 0.89
CA ASN A 818 12.94 -7.05 0.89
C ASN A 818 12.20 -6.42 2.06
N GLY A 819 12.88 -5.47 2.72
CA GLY A 819 12.24 -4.50 3.58
C GLY A 819 11.78 -3.28 2.80
N ASN A 820 11.02 -2.43 3.46
CA ASN A 820 10.66 -1.12 2.91
C ASN A 820 11.88 -0.21 2.93
N GLU A 821 11.83 0.91 2.20
CA GLU A 821 12.89 1.92 2.18
C GLU A 821 14.30 1.32 1.99
N ARG A 822 14.39 0.29 1.13
CA ARG A 822 15.63 -0.43 0.79
C ARG A 822 16.30 -1.17 1.97
N GLY A 823 15.51 -1.51 2.98
CA GLY A 823 15.91 -2.40 4.07
C GLY A 823 15.76 -3.89 3.71
N VAL A 824 15.77 -4.73 4.75
CA VAL A 824 15.50 -6.17 4.66
C VAL A 824 14.38 -6.57 5.62
N ALA A 825 13.75 -7.71 5.36
CA ALA A 825 12.74 -8.30 6.23
C ALA A 825 13.13 -9.74 6.59
N THR A 826 13.09 -10.04 7.89
CA THR A 826 13.41 -11.35 8.46
C THR A 826 12.29 -12.38 8.21
N LEU A 827 12.59 -13.64 8.51
CA LEU A 827 11.60 -14.71 8.43
C LEU A 827 10.44 -14.48 9.41
N ARG A 828 9.30 -15.10 9.09
CA ARG A 828 8.14 -15.11 9.98
C ARG A 828 8.39 -15.93 11.25
N ASP A 829 8.94 -17.13 11.06
CA ASP A 829 9.29 -18.06 12.11
C ASP A 829 10.76 -18.46 12.00
N GLY A 830 11.38 -18.73 13.15
CA GLY A 830 12.79 -19.10 13.26
C GLY A 830 13.73 -17.90 13.39
N GLU A 831 15.02 -18.19 13.37
CA GLU A 831 16.08 -17.22 13.62
C GLU A 831 16.63 -16.64 12.32
N SER A 832 16.72 -15.31 12.23
CA SER A 832 17.29 -14.59 11.09
C SER A 832 18.46 -13.72 11.52
N TRP A 833 19.55 -13.80 10.78
CA TRP A 833 20.77 -13.01 11.00
C TRP A 833 20.91 -11.95 9.93
N VAL A 834 21.27 -10.73 10.32
CA VAL A 834 21.63 -9.65 9.41
C VAL A 834 23.01 -9.16 9.82
N CYS A 835 24.04 -9.67 9.16
CA CYS A 835 25.43 -9.41 9.50
C CYS A 835 26.11 -8.47 8.50
N PHE A 836 26.95 -7.57 9.01
CA PHE A 836 27.73 -6.59 8.28
C PHE A 836 29.20 -6.79 8.62
N ASP A 837 30.01 -6.92 7.58
CA ASP A 837 31.47 -7.01 7.71
C ASP A 837 32.13 -5.68 7.32
N ASN A 838 33.41 -5.54 7.68
CA ASN A 838 34.25 -4.40 7.29
C ASN A 838 33.72 -3.02 7.71
N LEU A 839 33.10 -2.93 8.90
CA LEU A 839 32.71 -1.65 9.52
C LEU A 839 33.97 -0.95 10.04
N ASN A 840 34.35 0.17 9.43
CA ASN A 840 35.58 0.89 9.75
C ASN A 840 35.31 2.10 10.63
N PHE A 841 35.52 1.95 11.94
CA PHE A 841 35.43 3.02 12.94
C PHE A 841 36.62 3.98 12.90
N GLY A 842 37.69 3.67 12.16
CA GLY A 842 38.92 4.45 12.13
C GLY A 842 39.53 4.60 13.53
N ALA A 843 39.88 5.84 13.88
CA ALA A 843 40.39 6.18 15.23
C ALA A 843 39.28 6.40 16.27
N ASN A 844 38.02 6.46 15.84
CA ASN A 844 36.88 6.68 16.74
C ASN A 844 36.44 5.37 17.40
N THR A 845 35.63 5.49 18.45
CA THR A 845 34.98 4.35 19.10
C THR A 845 33.53 4.70 19.43
N SER A 846 32.66 3.70 19.45
CA SER A 846 31.30 3.87 19.94
C SER A 846 30.74 2.58 20.53
N ASP A 847 29.95 2.74 21.59
CA ASP A 847 29.17 1.69 22.24
C ASP A 847 27.66 1.98 22.15
N GLU A 848 27.24 2.92 21.32
CA GLU A 848 25.83 3.30 21.17
C GLU A 848 25.47 3.43 19.69
N LEU A 849 24.34 2.84 19.28
CA LEU A 849 23.82 2.93 17.93
C LEU A 849 22.30 3.12 17.93
N SER A 850 21.77 3.71 16.85
CA SER A 850 20.35 3.66 16.52
C SER A 850 20.09 2.58 15.48
N VAL A 851 18.98 1.85 15.64
CA VAL A 851 18.48 0.85 14.70
C VAL A 851 17.03 1.20 14.38
N TRP A 852 16.66 1.18 13.10
CA TRP A 852 15.31 1.50 12.64
C TRP A 852 14.54 0.23 12.30
N LEU A 853 13.51 -0.08 13.09
CA LEU A 853 12.77 -1.33 13.04
C LEU A 853 11.28 -1.11 12.77
N PHE A 854 10.71 -1.97 11.95
CA PHE A 854 9.27 -2.13 11.76
C PHE A 854 8.92 -3.61 12.00
N PRO A 855 8.59 -4.00 13.25
CA PRO A 855 8.20 -5.38 13.55
C PRO A 855 6.78 -5.67 13.06
N LEU A 856 6.50 -6.90 12.63
CA LEU A 856 5.13 -7.36 12.35
C LEU A 856 4.49 -8.02 13.58
N SER A 857 4.67 -7.40 14.74
CA SER A 857 4.13 -7.84 16.03
C SER A 857 3.90 -6.64 16.95
N HIS A 858 2.76 -6.62 17.63
CA HIS A 858 2.51 -5.67 18.73
C HIS A 858 3.17 -6.10 20.05
N ASP A 859 3.51 -7.39 20.19
CA ASP A 859 4.09 -7.93 21.41
C ASP A 859 5.55 -7.50 21.57
N PRO A 860 5.97 -7.09 22.78
CA PRO A 860 7.36 -6.81 23.06
C PRO A 860 8.25 -8.03 22.83
N PHE A 861 9.46 -7.82 22.33
CA PHE A 861 10.40 -8.89 22.03
C PHE A 861 11.84 -8.48 22.30
N HIS A 862 12.74 -9.46 22.26
CA HIS A 862 14.18 -9.20 22.30
C HIS A 862 14.82 -9.45 20.95
N PHE A 863 15.81 -8.64 20.61
CA PHE A 863 16.78 -8.94 19.56
C PHE A 863 18.19 -8.80 20.10
N GLU A 864 19.13 -9.49 19.48
CA GLU A 864 20.53 -9.50 19.93
C GLU A 864 21.41 -8.76 18.94
N VAL A 865 22.45 -8.11 19.47
CA VAL A 865 23.52 -7.50 18.69
C VAL A 865 24.81 -8.19 19.05
N TRP A 866 25.51 -8.71 18.04
CA TRP A 866 26.73 -9.49 18.16
C TRP A 866 27.92 -8.76 17.53
N ASP A 867 29.09 -8.88 18.17
CA ASP A 867 30.39 -8.59 17.54
C ASP A 867 30.84 -9.86 16.80
N GLY A 868 30.86 -9.79 15.47
CA GLY A 868 31.07 -10.94 14.61
C GLY A 868 29.85 -11.87 14.48
N ARG A 869 30.02 -12.93 13.69
CA ARG A 869 28.93 -13.87 13.38
C ARG A 869 28.76 -14.93 14.49
N PRO A 870 27.52 -15.30 14.87
CA PRO A 870 27.29 -16.31 15.91
C PRO A 870 27.93 -17.69 15.60
N ASP A 871 27.91 -18.12 14.34
CA ASP A 871 28.51 -19.41 13.91
C ASP A 871 30.04 -19.43 13.89
N GLN A 872 30.70 -18.27 13.97
CA GLN A 872 32.14 -18.12 13.97
C GLN A 872 32.71 -17.71 15.34
N GLY A 873 31.95 -17.93 16.41
CA GLY A 873 32.37 -17.58 17.76
C GLY A 873 32.28 -16.09 18.09
N GLY A 874 31.42 -15.36 17.37
CA GLY A 874 31.05 -13.99 17.73
C GLY A 874 30.53 -13.88 19.16
N GLN A 875 30.50 -12.68 19.72
CA GLN A 875 30.09 -12.43 21.10
C GLN A 875 28.90 -11.49 21.17
N ILE A 876 27.92 -11.80 22.02
CA ILE A 876 26.79 -10.91 22.29
C ILE A 876 27.30 -9.61 22.94
N LEU A 877 27.03 -8.49 22.28
CA LEU A 877 27.26 -7.15 22.80
C LEU A 877 26.07 -6.68 23.65
N THR A 878 24.86 -7.02 23.26
CA THR A 878 23.65 -6.74 24.04
C THR A 878 22.46 -7.58 23.57
N ARG A 879 21.51 -7.80 24.48
CA ARG A 879 20.17 -8.31 24.19
C ARG A 879 19.18 -7.19 24.46
N HIS A 880 18.81 -6.47 23.43
CA HIS A 880 17.95 -5.30 23.55
C HIS A 880 16.49 -5.71 23.70
N PHE A 881 15.70 -4.94 24.46
CA PHE A 881 14.27 -5.14 24.64
C PHE A 881 13.52 -4.10 23.82
N TYR A 882 12.67 -4.54 22.90
CA TYR A 882 11.83 -3.67 22.08
C TYR A 882 10.39 -3.71 22.59
N ASP A 883 9.83 -2.54 22.92
CA ASP A 883 8.50 -2.39 23.51
C ASP A 883 7.64 -1.28 22.87
N LEU A 884 8.10 -0.67 21.76
CA LEU A 884 7.37 0.39 21.06
C LEU A 884 6.13 -0.12 20.28
N GLY A 885 5.91 -1.44 20.23
CA GLY A 885 4.85 -2.07 19.45
C GLY A 885 5.04 -1.91 17.93
N MET A 886 3.96 -2.13 17.17
CA MET A 886 3.93 -2.02 15.71
C MET A 886 3.14 -0.78 15.27
N ILE A 887 3.73 0.00 14.37
CA ILE A 887 3.02 0.95 13.51
C ILE A 887 3.19 0.46 12.08
N TRP A 888 2.09 0.17 11.38
CA TRP A 888 2.13 -0.42 10.04
C TRP A 888 2.98 0.41 9.09
N ASN A 889 3.83 -0.28 8.33
CA ASN A 889 4.72 0.27 7.30
C ASN A 889 5.69 1.36 7.80
N THR A 890 5.86 1.55 9.11
CA THR A 890 6.59 2.68 9.70
C THR A 890 7.77 2.20 10.53
N TYR A 891 8.97 2.64 10.18
CA TYR A 891 10.17 2.38 10.95
C TYR A 891 10.26 3.25 12.20
N GLN A 892 10.45 2.61 13.35
CA GLN A 892 10.66 3.26 14.64
C GLN A 892 12.15 3.19 15.01
N GLU A 893 12.72 4.31 15.44
CA GLU A 893 14.12 4.40 15.89
C GLU A 893 14.26 3.84 17.30
N VAL A 894 15.24 2.95 17.48
CA VAL A 894 15.57 2.33 18.76
C VAL A 894 17.04 2.61 19.07
N ARG A 895 17.32 3.23 20.22
CA ARG A 895 18.69 3.44 20.70
C ARG A 895 19.17 2.24 21.50
N VAL A 896 20.29 1.68 21.06
CA VAL A 896 20.88 0.47 21.60
C VAL A 896 22.24 0.78 22.22
N LYS A 897 22.39 0.47 23.52
CA LYS A 897 23.67 0.52 24.23
C LYS A 897 24.33 -0.86 24.23
N LEU A 898 25.59 -0.88 23.83
CA LEU A 898 26.46 -2.06 23.80
C LEU A 898 27.24 -2.20 25.11
N ASN A 899 27.59 -3.42 25.50
CA ASN A 899 28.37 -3.68 26.71
C ASN A 899 29.86 -3.25 26.61
N ARG A 900 30.35 -2.98 25.40
CA ARG A 900 31.67 -2.41 25.12
C ARG A 900 31.64 -1.61 23.83
N ALA A 901 32.62 -0.70 23.69
CA ALA A 901 32.80 0.06 22.46
C ALA A 901 33.48 -0.80 21.37
N LEU A 902 33.03 -0.62 20.13
CA LEU A 902 33.70 -1.12 18.93
C LEU A 902 34.71 -0.07 18.42
N THR A 903 35.81 -0.53 17.83
CA THR A 903 36.94 0.29 17.38
C THR A 903 37.64 -0.39 16.20
N GLY A 904 38.38 0.38 15.39
CA GLY A 904 39.08 -0.15 14.21
C GLY A 904 38.11 -0.74 13.19
N THR A 905 38.45 -1.90 12.63
CA THR A 905 37.55 -2.66 11.75
C THR A 905 36.81 -3.72 12.56
N ALA A 906 35.49 -3.73 12.50
CA ALA A 906 34.64 -4.68 13.20
C ALA A 906 33.59 -5.29 12.27
N SER A 907 32.96 -6.36 12.75
CA SER A 907 31.75 -6.94 12.14
C SER A 907 30.62 -6.86 13.16
N LEU A 908 29.40 -6.61 12.69
CA LEU A 908 28.21 -6.51 13.53
C LEU A 908 27.15 -7.46 13.00
N CYS A 909 26.49 -8.22 13.87
CA CYS A 909 25.35 -9.03 13.45
C CYS A 909 24.13 -8.83 14.34
N PHE A 910 22.98 -8.56 13.72
CA PHE A 910 21.69 -8.52 14.39
C PHE A 910 21.00 -9.88 14.28
N VAL A 911 20.48 -10.39 15.39
CA VAL A 911 19.77 -11.67 15.46
C VAL A 911 18.34 -11.44 15.92
N PHE A 912 17.39 -11.86 15.09
CA PHE A 912 15.95 -11.75 15.34
C PHE A 912 15.29 -13.13 15.32
N THR A 913 14.31 -13.34 16.21
CA THR A 913 13.47 -14.55 16.25
C THR A 913 12.02 -14.28 15.88
N ILE A 914 11.73 -13.06 15.44
CA ILE A 914 10.40 -12.63 15.00
C ILE A 914 10.51 -11.94 13.63
N LYS A 915 9.38 -11.80 12.93
CA LYS A 915 9.33 -11.03 11.69
C LYS A 915 9.50 -9.55 11.97
N SER A 916 10.60 -8.98 11.48
CA SER A 916 10.95 -7.58 11.59
C SER A 916 11.55 -7.08 10.29
N HIS A 917 11.06 -5.94 9.83
CA HIS A 917 11.70 -5.15 8.80
C HIS A 917 12.78 -4.29 9.47
N ILE A 918 13.95 -4.24 8.88
CA ILE A 918 15.11 -3.49 9.37
C ILE A 918 15.51 -2.52 8.26
N LYS A 919 15.43 -1.22 8.52
CA LYS A 919 15.83 -0.20 7.54
C LYS A 919 17.36 -0.11 7.45
N GLY A 920 18.02 -0.11 8.61
CA GLY A 920 19.44 0.11 8.76
C GLY A 920 19.81 0.54 10.16
N PHE A 921 21.05 0.99 10.34
CA PHE A 921 21.58 1.45 11.62
C PHE A 921 22.63 2.56 11.46
N LEU A 922 22.94 3.24 12.57
CA LEU A 922 23.91 4.33 12.65
C LEU A 922 24.55 4.33 14.04
N PHE A 923 25.88 4.35 14.14
CA PHE A 923 26.57 4.55 15.41
C PHE A 923 26.66 6.02 15.79
N HIS A 924 26.45 6.31 17.08
CA HIS A 924 26.63 7.65 17.63
C HIS A 924 28.07 7.80 18.09
N GLN A 925 28.81 8.74 17.50
CA GLN A 925 30.19 8.97 17.91
C GLN A 925 30.26 9.46 19.35
N LYS A 926 31.11 8.85 20.19
CA LYS A 926 31.44 9.44 21.48
C LYS A 926 32.28 10.69 21.26
N THR A 927 31.71 11.86 21.48
CA THR A 927 32.47 13.12 21.42
C THR A 927 33.37 13.24 22.64
N ARG A 928 34.67 13.00 22.45
CA ARG A 928 35.75 13.30 23.42
C ARG A 928 35.65 14.72 23.99
N SER A 929 35.04 15.62 23.23
CA SER A 929 35.01 17.05 23.48
C SER A 929 34.41 17.48 24.81
N PHE A 930 33.48 16.70 25.37
CA PHE A 930 32.76 17.06 26.59
C PHE A 930 33.02 16.12 27.78
N GLU A 931 33.92 15.15 27.61
CA GLU A 931 34.34 14.24 28.69
C GLU A 931 35.47 14.84 29.53
N GLU A 932 35.71 14.29 30.73
CA GLU A 932 36.87 14.64 31.53
C GLU A 932 38.13 13.99 30.95
N ILE A 933 39.09 14.82 30.56
CA ILE A 933 40.33 14.42 29.90
C ILE A 933 41.47 14.55 30.89
N GLU A 934 42.17 13.46 31.14
CA GLU A 934 43.38 13.44 31.94
C GLU A 934 44.49 14.27 31.26
N ALA A 935 45.08 15.23 31.96
CA ALA A 935 46.07 16.14 31.39
C ALA A 935 47.30 15.42 30.82
N GLY A 936 47.68 14.31 31.46
CA GLY A 936 48.77 13.44 31.03
C GLY A 936 48.45 12.61 29.80
N THR A 937 47.29 12.76 29.18
CA THR A 937 46.95 12.13 27.87
C THR A 937 47.17 13.05 26.67
N CYS A 938 47.65 14.29 26.90
CA CYS A 938 47.99 15.21 25.81
C CYS A 938 48.95 14.57 24.78
N GLU A 939 48.63 14.81 23.51
CA GLU A 939 49.40 14.33 22.36
C GLU A 939 50.67 15.19 22.16
N GLU A 940 50.62 16.46 22.54
CA GLU A 940 51.77 17.36 22.48
C GLU A 940 52.08 17.92 23.87
N LEU A 941 53.34 17.80 24.29
CA LEU A 941 53.82 18.33 25.56
C LEU A 941 55.28 18.81 25.40
N TYR A 942 55.49 20.12 25.42
CA TYR A 942 56.82 20.75 25.28
C TYR A 942 56.85 22.11 25.98
N GLY A 943 58.02 22.58 26.42
CA GLY A 943 58.14 23.80 27.22
C GLY A 943 59.43 23.90 28.02
N ASP A 944 59.54 24.98 28.82
CA ASP A 944 60.75 25.24 29.62
C ASP A 944 60.84 24.34 30.86
N SER A 945 59.69 24.00 31.48
CA SER A 945 59.66 23.07 32.62
C SER A 945 58.29 22.38 32.76
N PHE A 946 58.32 21.05 32.89
CA PHE A 946 57.17 20.19 33.20
C PHE A 946 57.65 18.79 33.57
N ARG A 947 56.78 17.98 34.18
CA ARG A 947 56.99 16.56 34.42
C ARG A 947 55.68 15.80 34.16
N ARG A 948 55.68 14.91 33.18
CA ARG A 948 54.55 13.99 32.95
C ARG A 948 54.60 12.87 33.98
N ASP A 949 53.51 12.66 34.71
CA ASP A 949 53.37 11.62 35.73
C ASP A 949 52.07 10.84 35.48
N GLY A 950 52.17 9.80 34.65
CA GLY A 950 51.02 9.01 34.21
C GLY A 950 49.90 9.87 33.60
N ALA A 951 48.75 9.88 34.26
CA ALA A 951 47.54 10.62 33.91
C ALA A 951 47.65 12.16 34.10
N HIS A 952 48.75 12.66 34.67
CA HIS A 952 48.85 14.06 35.10
C HIS A 952 50.09 14.73 34.52
N VAL A 953 50.07 16.07 34.50
CA VAL A 953 51.25 16.88 34.16
C VAL A 953 51.55 17.81 35.33
N LEU A 954 52.66 17.53 35.98
CA LEU A 954 53.12 18.22 37.18
C LEU A 954 54.21 19.23 36.85
N ASP A 955 54.46 20.15 37.78
CA ASP A 955 55.56 21.11 37.73
C ASP A 955 55.56 21.95 36.43
N ILE A 956 54.38 22.25 35.88
CA ILE A 956 54.21 23.02 34.65
C ILE A 956 54.63 24.46 34.93
N GLY A 957 55.71 24.89 34.28
CA GLY A 957 56.23 26.25 34.36
C GLY A 957 56.02 27.04 33.09
N ASN A 958 57.01 27.87 32.75
CA ASN A 958 56.89 28.88 31.71
C ASN A 958 56.93 28.28 30.30
N ASN A 959 56.17 28.88 29.39
CA ASN A 959 56.11 28.56 27.97
C ASN A 959 55.82 27.09 27.66
N THR A 960 55.19 26.38 28.59
CA THR A 960 54.81 24.98 28.41
C THR A 960 53.49 24.90 27.67
N THR A 961 53.40 24.05 26.66
CA THR A 961 52.19 23.80 25.88
C THR A 961 51.75 22.36 26.05
N LEU A 962 50.47 22.16 26.37
CA LEU A 962 49.76 20.88 26.32
C LEU A 962 48.78 20.94 25.14
N GLY A 963 49.03 20.16 24.09
CA GLY A 963 48.17 20.06 22.92
C GLY A 963 47.30 18.82 22.95
N PHE A 964 46.00 19.02 22.71
CA PHE A 964 44.97 17.99 22.63
C PHE A 964 44.28 18.05 21.27
N LYS A 965 44.19 16.93 20.56
CA LYS A 965 43.68 16.89 19.17
C LYS A 965 42.26 16.33 19.05
N HIS A 966 41.60 16.69 17.95
CA HIS A 966 40.34 16.10 17.48
C HIS A 966 39.13 16.33 18.39
N PHE A 967 38.93 17.57 18.87
CA PHE A 967 37.66 17.95 19.50
C PHE A 967 36.65 18.25 18.39
N ASP A 968 35.41 17.84 18.60
CA ASP A 968 34.24 18.28 17.83
C ASP A 968 33.20 18.82 18.80
N PHE A 969 33.04 20.15 18.85
CA PHE A 969 32.08 20.81 19.74
C PHE A 969 30.68 20.91 19.13
N GLY A 970 30.46 20.39 17.91
CA GLY A 970 29.19 20.46 17.19
C GLY A 970 28.72 21.90 16.92
N GLU A 971 27.48 22.06 16.45
CA GLU A 971 26.89 23.39 16.19
C GLU A 971 26.62 24.20 17.46
N MET A 972 26.28 23.52 18.56
CA MET A 972 26.00 24.15 19.86
C MET A 972 27.25 24.75 20.50
N GLY A 973 28.42 24.15 20.27
CA GLY A 973 29.70 24.61 20.78
C GLY A 973 29.89 24.44 22.29
N THR A 974 30.98 25.03 22.79
CA THR A 974 31.31 25.14 24.22
C THR A 974 31.53 26.59 24.64
N ARG A 975 31.15 26.93 25.87
CA ARG A 975 31.37 28.25 26.50
C ARG A 975 32.26 28.22 27.74
N GLU A 976 32.65 27.03 28.21
CA GLU A 976 33.34 26.89 29.49
C GLU A 976 34.32 25.72 29.47
N ILE A 977 35.43 25.89 30.18
CA ILE A 977 36.40 24.84 30.45
C ILE A 977 36.57 24.67 31.96
N THR A 978 36.43 23.44 32.44
CA THR A 978 36.74 23.03 33.80
C THR A 978 38.16 22.48 33.85
N LEU A 979 39.00 22.99 34.75
CA LEU A 979 40.34 22.47 35.02
C LEU A 979 40.43 21.94 36.44
N THR A 980 41.03 20.76 36.61
CA THR A 980 41.41 20.22 37.92
C THR A 980 42.91 20.39 38.13
N TYR A 981 43.32 21.16 39.14
CA TYR A 981 44.71 21.58 39.31
C TYR A 981 45.07 21.92 40.77
N ASP A 982 46.37 22.05 41.05
CA ASP A 982 46.91 22.78 42.19
C ASP A 982 48.06 23.70 41.74
N SER A 983 48.27 24.80 42.45
CA SER A 983 49.31 25.78 42.12
C SER A 983 49.76 26.60 43.32
N GLU A 984 51.08 26.79 43.43
CA GLU A 984 51.70 27.64 44.46
C GLU A 984 51.65 29.14 44.13
N ASN A 985 51.45 29.53 42.87
CA ASN A 985 51.49 30.93 42.44
C ASN A 985 50.12 31.61 42.54
N GLN A 986 50.11 32.91 42.88
CA GLN A 986 48.86 33.68 43.04
C GLN A 986 47.98 33.72 41.78
N LYS A 987 48.60 33.78 40.59
CA LYS A 987 47.95 33.77 39.29
C LYS A 987 48.83 33.03 38.28
N ASN A 988 48.22 32.17 37.49
CA ASN A 988 48.87 31.41 36.44
C ASN A 988 48.21 31.77 35.09
N PRO A 989 48.87 32.58 34.25
CA PRO A 989 48.33 32.93 32.95
C PRO A 989 48.39 31.74 31.98
N VAL A 990 47.23 31.27 31.54
CA VAL A 990 47.09 30.16 30.59
C VAL A 990 46.35 30.66 29.36
N GLN A 991 46.95 30.52 28.18
CA GLN A 991 46.31 30.82 26.91
C GLN A 991 45.78 29.52 26.30
N ILE A 992 44.48 29.45 26.06
CA ILE A 992 43.86 28.36 25.29
C ILE A 992 43.84 28.77 23.83
N ARG A 993 44.32 27.90 22.93
CA ARG A 993 44.22 28.08 21.49
C ARG A 993 43.35 26.98 20.90
N PHE A 994 42.24 27.35 20.29
CA PHE A 994 41.41 26.48 19.47
C PHE A 994 41.84 26.65 18.01
N VAL A 995 42.15 25.55 17.34
CA VAL A 995 42.66 25.53 15.97
C VAL A 995 41.69 24.70 15.12
N GLY A 996 40.89 25.36 14.30
CA GLY A 996 39.89 24.74 13.42
C GLY A 996 40.01 25.24 11.97
N GLU A 997 39.11 24.79 11.09
CA GLU A 997 39.12 25.18 9.66
C GLU A 997 38.92 26.69 9.45
N GLU A 998 38.19 27.36 10.35
CA GLU A 998 37.93 28.81 10.31
C GLU A 998 39.10 29.66 10.87
N GLY A 999 40.16 29.03 11.39
CA GLY A 999 41.34 29.71 11.92
C GLY A 999 41.65 29.39 13.39
N VAL A 1000 42.35 30.30 14.07
CA VAL A 1000 42.82 30.11 15.46
C VAL A 1000 42.15 31.09 16.41
N THR A 1001 41.31 30.58 17.31
CA THR A 1001 40.69 31.35 18.40
C THR A 1001 41.55 31.26 19.65
N ARG A 1002 41.73 32.38 20.38
CA ARG A 1002 42.60 32.44 21.56
C ARG A 1002 41.84 32.99 22.76
N VAL A 1003 41.80 32.21 23.84
CA VAL A 1003 41.17 32.60 25.11
C VAL A 1003 42.25 32.72 26.19
N MET A 1004 42.19 33.79 26.98
CA MET A 1004 43.12 34.02 28.08
C MET A 1004 42.47 33.69 29.42
N LEU A 1005 43.04 32.71 30.13
CA LEU A 1005 42.66 32.36 31.48
C LEU A 1005 43.71 32.83 32.49
N SER A 1006 43.24 33.27 33.66
CA SER A 1006 44.09 33.55 34.82
C SER A 1006 43.74 32.56 35.92
N VAL A 1007 44.40 31.41 35.94
CA VAL A 1007 44.13 30.32 36.88
C VAL A 1007 44.65 30.70 38.28
N PRO A 1008 43.79 30.83 39.32
CA PRO A 1008 44.18 31.32 40.64
C PRO A 1008 44.96 30.28 41.45
N GLN A 1009 45.63 30.71 42.53
CA GLN A 1009 46.32 29.82 43.47
C GLN A 1009 45.39 28.76 44.06
N ALA A 1010 45.90 27.53 44.19
CA ALA A 1010 45.22 26.45 44.90
C ALA A 1010 46.27 25.59 45.60
N LYS A 1011 46.32 25.63 46.94
CA LYS A 1011 47.34 24.88 47.72
C LYS A 1011 47.06 23.37 47.79
N GLU A 1012 45.85 22.97 47.45
CA GLU A 1012 45.39 21.58 47.36
C GLU A 1012 44.68 21.39 46.02
N LYS A 1013 44.60 20.14 45.56
CA LYS A 1013 43.92 19.77 44.31
C LYS A 1013 42.46 20.27 44.33
N THR A 1014 42.12 21.16 43.41
CA THR A 1014 40.78 21.74 43.26
C THR A 1014 40.30 21.64 41.82
N THR A 1015 39.01 21.90 41.60
CA THR A 1015 38.37 21.91 40.28
C THR A 1015 37.66 23.25 40.11
N HIS A 1016 38.03 24.01 39.08
CA HIS A 1016 37.42 25.30 38.75
C HIS A 1016 36.98 25.36 37.31
N THR A 1017 35.82 25.96 37.07
CA THR A 1017 35.29 26.24 35.73
C THR A 1017 35.59 27.67 35.34
N PHE A 1018 36.04 27.86 34.10
CA PHE A 1018 36.41 29.14 33.54
C PHE A 1018 35.59 29.39 32.26
N PRO A 1019 35.00 30.58 32.09
CA PRO A 1019 34.33 30.92 30.84
C PRO A 1019 35.35 31.09 29.71
N LEU A 1020 34.95 30.65 28.53
CA LEU A 1020 35.56 30.99 27.25
C LEU A 1020 34.71 32.15 26.74
N ASP A 1021 35.28 33.35 26.63
CA ASP A 1021 34.51 34.59 26.37
C ASP A 1021 33.61 34.55 25.11
N GLU A 1022 33.76 33.53 24.25
CA GLU A 1022 32.97 33.26 23.04
C GLU A 1022 32.63 31.76 22.93
N VAL A 1023 31.56 31.43 22.20
CA VAL A 1023 31.21 30.04 21.86
C VAL A 1023 32.21 29.49 20.86
N VAL A 1024 32.83 28.35 21.17
CA VAL A 1024 33.67 27.62 20.21
C VAL A 1024 32.93 26.39 19.71
N SER A 1025 32.64 26.33 18.41
CA SER A 1025 31.90 25.25 17.75
C SER A 1025 32.75 24.50 16.72
N GLY A 1026 32.20 23.40 16.20
CA GLY A 1026 32.82 22.58 15.16
C GLY A 1026 34.09 21.85 15.60
N LYS A 1027 34.88 21.39 14.62
CA LYS A 1027 36.11 20.61 14.85
C LYS A 1027 37.30 21.50 15.20
N GLN A 1028 37.98 21.20 16.31
CA GLN A 1028 39.06 22.00 16.89
C GLN A 1028 40.19 21.12 17.44
N ASP A 1029 41.44 21.55 17.30
CA ASP A 1029 42.55 21.14 18.15
C ASP A 1029 42.75 22.18 19.26
N VAL A 1030 42.95 21.73 20.50
CA VAL A 1030 43.01 22.58 21.70
C VAL A 1030 44.43 22.58 22.28
N ASN A 1031 45.03 23.77 22.41
CA ASN A 1031 46.35 23.92 23.03
C ASN A 1031 46.26 24.80 24.29
N LEU A 1032 46.64 24.25 25.45
CA LEU A 1032 46.84 25.00 26.69
C LEU A 1032 48.29 25.47 26.78
N VAL A 1033 48.52 26.76 26.58
CA VAL A 1033 49.83 27.40 26.63
C VAL A 1033 50.00 28.14 27.95
N PHE A 1034 50.84 27.61 28.83
CA PHE A 1034 51.17 28.16 30.13
C PHE A 1034 52.24 29.25 29.96
N LEU A 1035 51.85 30.51 30.16
CA LEU A 1035 52.71 31.68 29.93
C LEU A 1035 53.68 31.93 31.10
N PRO A 1036 54.66 32.86 30.96
CA PRO A 1036 55.59 33.17 32.04
C PRO A 1036 54.90 33.55 33.36
N GLY A 1037 55.34 32.94 34.45
CA GLY A 1037 54.77 33.10 35.80
C GLY A 1037 53.95 31.91 36.29
N CYS A 1038 53.83 30.83 35.52
CA CYS A 1038 53.13 29.61 35.92
C CYS A 1038 53.97 28.70 36.82
N LYS A 1039 53.32 28.07 37.80
CA LYS A 1039 53.80 26.88 38.51
C LYS A 1039 52.57 26.08 38.94
N ILE A 1040 52.15 25.15 38.09
CA ILE A 1040 50.86 24.47 38.20
C ILE A 1040 51.00 22.97 37.96
N ASN A 1041 50.27 22.18 38.73
CA ASN A 1041 50.03 20.77 38.47
C ASN A 1041 48.64 20.64 37.85
N LEU A 1042 48.54 20.12 36.64
CA LEU A 1042 47.27 19.90 35.96
C LEU A 1042 46.93 18.40 35.97
N TYR A 1043 45.74 18.08 36.48
CA TYR A 1043 45.24 16.71 36.59
C TYR A 1043 44.28 16.36 35.46
N SER A 1044 43.31 17.21 35.17
CA SER A 1044 42.31 16.99 34.12
C SER A 1044 41.74 18.30 33.59
N LEU A 1045 41.11 18.23 32.40
CA LEU A 1045 40.30 19.28 31.81
C LEU A 1045 38.99 18.70 31.26
N ARG A 1046 37.93 19.51 31.19
CA ARG A 1046 36.65 19.15 30.55
C ARG A 1046 36.01 20.38 29.96
N PHE A 1047 35.39 20.27 28.79
CA PHE A 1047 34.52 21.32 28.26
C PHE A 1047 33.06 21.00 28.51
N THR A 1048 32.23 22.03 28.65
CA THR A 1048 30.78 21.87 28.81
C THR A 1048 30.07 22.26 27.52
N GLN A 1049 29.10 21.47 27.06
CA GLN A 1049 28.28 21.82 25.91
C GLN A 1049 27.41 23.03 26.25
N ALA A 1050 27.33 24.00 25.33
CA ALA A 1050 26.46 25.16 25.54
C ALA A 1050 24.98 24.75 25.48
N SER A 1051 24.16 25.24 26.41
CA SER A 1051 22.71 25.03 26.42
C SER A 1051 22.00 25.96 25.43
N GLY A 1052 21.05 25.43 24.66
CA GLY A 1052 20.31 26.18 23.62
C GLY A 1052 19.31 27.23 24.13
N GLN A 1053 19.37 27.60 25.41
CA GLN A 1053 18.48 28.59 26.04
C GLN A 1053 19.14 29.96 26.28
N ASP A 1054 20.45 30.12 26.04
CA ASP A 1054 21.15 31.40 26.21
C ASP A 1054 21.63 31.98 24.87
N ASN A 1055 20.69 32.15 23.94
CA ASN A 1055 20.80 33.01 22.76
C ASN A 1055 19.64 34.01 22.69
#